data_AF-A0A3B0WQ41-F1
#
_entry.id   AF-A0A3B0WQ41-F1
#
_cell.length_a   1.000
_cell.length_b   1.000
_cell.length_c   1.000
_cell.angle_alpha   90.00
_cell.angle_beta   90.00
_cell.angle_gamma   90.00
#
_symmetry.space_group_name_H-M   'P 1'
#
loop_
_entity.id
_entity.type
_entity.pdbx_description
1 polymer ?
#
loop_
_entity_poly.entity_id
_entity_poly.type
_entity_poly.pdbx_seq_one_letter_code
_entity_poly.pdbx_strand_id
1 'polypeptide(L)'
;MIQTVKLIKNLFTPFLVLFLFLGVSTPSHANADLLKVDDAFQLKTPVVENQQIIIEWEIAEDYYLYQDKIKLTSDNLKTDSAIYSKAERIDDPLFGKTDVYKKYAEITIPYPAELASKTITLSVKYQGCAALLGVCYPPQTKTFTLNLPAMNSTVEINEEEGGLFGSLAALNNLFSSNTSQPTLLPVDDAFQFSHQINSQGQLEFTWNVVDDYHLYQDKFKVKITEGQAKIGSLNLPPATTVDDPIFGLKEVYHNTFHATLPITEITSDQISVEITYQGCSVSMGVCYPPTKKVITVNKDSINTSAQAISTAASASVVPATTTAQNSELSETDHITNTLKNNTLWIVIGTFFVFGLLLSFTPCVFPMIPILSSIIVGQGHHLTTRRAFIMSLVYVLAMALTYTFAGILAGMFGQNLQATFQNPWIIGSFSFIFILLALSMFGFYELQLPARLQSKITRLSNQQKGGTLTGVAVMGFLSALIVGPCMAPPLAGALIYIGQTGDAFLGGIALFAMSMGMGLPLIIIGTSSAKLMPKAGAWMEKVKAFFGVMLIGVAIWMLERILPVEITMINWAILFIVTAVYMGAFDSTHEKTGWFKLAKGLGIVLFLYGLIILIGLMGGSKDVYQPLKTFQGSANAAQAQSTKLNFKIIKSMDDLKAELAKGQPIMLDFYADWCISCKEMERLTFSDPQVQQALSGVTLLKADVTKNDDIDIALMQHFGIVGPPAILFFNAQGQEQKAQRVVGF
;
A
#
# COMPACT_ATOMS: atom_id res chain seq x y z
N MET A 1 -34.29 -33.91 -14.11
CA MET A 1 -33.50 -34.01 -12.86
C MET A 1 -32.28 -34.92 -13.00
N ILE A 2 -32.36 -36.04 -13.75
CA ILE A 2 -31.22 -36.97 -13.93
C ILE A 2 -30.23 -36.50 -15.02
N GLN A 3 -30.69 -35.81 -16.07
CA GLN A 3 -29.83 -35.31 -17.15
C GLN A 3 -28.94 -34.12 -16.75
N THR A 4 -29.43 -33.20 -15.91
CA THR A 4 -28.65 -32.02 -15.45
C THR A 4 -27.52 -32.39 -14.49
N VAL A 5 -27.73 -33.41 -13.65
CA VAL A 5 -26.67 -33.95 -12.77
C VAL A 5 -25.59 -34.67 -13.58
N LYS A 6 -25.97 -35.32 -14.69
CA LYS A 6 -25.02 -35.98 -15.61
C LYS A 6 -24.17 -34.96 -16.39
N LEU A 7 -24.76 -33.82 -16.78
CA LEU A 7 -24.06 -32.74 -17.47
C LEU A 7 -23.03 -32.04 -16.57
N ILE A 8 -23.40 -31.74 -15.31
CA ILE A 8 -22.49 -31.11 -14.33
C ILE A 8 -21.36 -32.09 -13.96
N LYS A 9 -21.66 -33.38 -13.79
CA LYS A 9 -20.64 -34.41 -13.51
C LYS A 9 -19.68 -34.58 -14.69
N ASN A 10 -20.16 -34.53 -15.93
CA ASN A 10 -19.30 -34.57 -17.12
C ASN A 10 -18.52 -33.28 -17.39
N LEU A 11 -18.93 -32.13 -16.84
CA LEU A 11 -18.16 -30.88 -16.93
C LEU A 11 -17.09 -30.77 -15.81
N PHE A 12 -17.37 -31.32 -14.63
CA PHE A 12 -16.45 -31.29 -13.48
C PHE A 12 -15.31 -32.30 -13.59
N THR A 13 -15.54 -33.42 -14.27
CA THR A 13 -14.52 -34.47 -14.44
C THR A 13 -13.30 -34.01 -15.28
N PRO A 14 -13.45 -33.31 -16.41
CA PRO A 14 -12.29 -32.75 -17.11
C PRO A 14 -11.64 -31.59 -16.34
N PHE A 15 -12.40 -30.80 -15.57
CA PHE A 15 -11.84 -29.72 -14.75
C PHE A 15 -11.01 -30.25 -13.57
N LEU A 16 -11.45 -31.35 -12.94
CA LEU A 16 -10.73 -32.01 -11.86
C LEU A 16 -9.51 -32.79 -12.35
N VAL A 17 -9.57 -33.37 -13.56
CA VAL A 17 -8.41 -33.99 -14.22
C VAL A 17 -7.42 -32.95 -14.71
N LEU A 18 -7.86 -31.78 -15.18
CA LEU A 18 -7.01 -30.63 -15.50
C LEU A 18 -6.31 -30.07 -14.26
N PHE A 19 -7.02 -30.00 -13.13
CA PHE A 19 -6.46 -29.56 -11.84
C PHE A 19 -5.49 -30.59 -11.23
N LEU A 20 -5.70 -31.89 -11.48
CA LEU A 20 -4.79 -32.97 -11.07
C LEU A 20 -3.56 -33.10 -12.00
N PHE A 21 -3.68 -32.78 -13.28
CA PHE A 21 -2.54 -32.73 -14.21
C PHE A 21 -1.66 -31.49 -14.00
N LEU A 22 -2.23 -30.36 -13.54
CA LEU A 22 -1.46 -29.18 -13.14
C LEU A 22 -0.69 -29.35 -11.81
N GLY A 23 -0.99 -30.39 -11.03
CA GLY A 23 -0.34 -30.68 -9.75
C GLY A 23 0.91 -31.57 -9.82
N VAL A 24 1.25 -32.12 -11.00
CA VAL A 24 2.44 -32.97 -11.19
C VAL A 24 3.24 -32.49 -12.41
N SER A 25 3.74 -31.26 -12.33
CA SER A 25 4.90 -30.84 -13.11
C SER A 25 6.06 -30.64 -12.15
N THR A 26 6.95 -31.62 -12.10
CA THR A 26 8.32 -31.44 -11.62
C THR A 26 8.95 -30.28 -12.40
N PRO A 27 9.49 -29.22 -11.78
CA PRO A 27 10.39 -28.35 -12.49
C PRO A 27 11.68 -29.14 -12.74
N SER A 28 11.82 -29.71 -13.94
CA SER A 28 13.15 -29.95 -14.49
C SER A 28 13.76 -28.58 -14.73
N HIS A 29 14.91 -28.35 -14.10
CA HIS A 29 15.75 -27.20 -14.41
C HIS A 29 16.13 -27.20 -15.89
N ALA A 30 15.69 -26.16 -16.58
CA ALA A 30 16.47 -25.46 -17.59
C ALA A 30 16.18 -23.97 -17.37
N ASN A 31 16.99 -23.32 -16.51
CA ASN A 31 17.03 -21.87 -16.45
C ASN A 31 17.57 -21.37 -17.80
N ALA A 32 16.68 -20.92 -18.67
CA ALA A 32 16.97 -19.72 -19.42
C ALA A 32 16.39 -18.58 -18.56
N ASP A 33 17.24 -18.00 -17.71
CA ASP A 33 16.84 -16.83 -16.92
C ASP A 33 16.29 -15.77 -17.87
N LEU A 34 15.05 -15.34 -17.63
CA LEU A 34 14.45 -14.22 -18.36
C LEU A 34 15.33 -12.99 -18.14
N LEU A 35 15.92 -12.47 -19.22
CA LEU A 35 16.65 -11.21 -19.19
C LEU A 35 15.76 -10.09 -18.65
N LYS A 36 16.34 -9.13 -17.93
CA LYS A 36 15.62 -7.91 -17.55
C LYS A 36 15.24 -7.13 -18.81
N VAL A 37 14.21 -6.29 -18.71
CA VAL A 37 13.64 -5.59 -19.87
C VAL A 37 14.68 -4.74 -20.60
N ASP A 38 15.55 -4.05 -19.84
CA ASP A 38 16.62 -3.22 -20.40
C ASP A 38 17.74 -4.05 -21.03
N ASP A 39 17.97 -5.27 -20.57
CA ASP A 39 18.97 -6.19 -21.15
C ASP A 39 18.42 -6.89 -22.40
N ALA A 40 17.12 -7.20 -22.41
CA ALA A 40 16.41 -7.85 -23.50
C ALA A 40 16.12 -6.89 -24.68
N PHE A 41 15.81 -5.63 -24.36
CA PHE A 41 15.48 -4.57 -25.33
C PHE A 41 16.30 -3.32 -25.01
N GLN A 42 17.56 -3.33 -25.43
CA GLN A 42 18.49 -2.23 -25.21
C GLN A 42 18.14 -1.06 -26.14
N LEU A 43 17.28 -0.16 -25.66
CA LEU A 43 16.97 1.09 -26.34
C LEU A 43 18.13 2.08 -26.17
N LYS A 44 18.83 2.38 -27.27
CA LYS A 44 19.93 3.35 -27.27
C LYS A 44 19.39 4.77 -27.16
N THR A 45 20.23 5.67 -26.65
CA THR A 45 19.93 7.11 -26.63
C THR A 45 19.73 7.62 -28.06
N PRO A 46 18.60 8.28 -28.38
CA PRO A 46 18.35 8.77 -29.74
C PRO A 46 19.44 9.73 -30.22
N VAL A 47 19.91 9.52 -31.44
CA VAL A 47 20.95 10.36 -32.06
C VAL A 47 20.31 11.32 -33.04
N VAL A 48 20.75 12.59 -33.02
CA VAL A 48 20.28 13.61 -33.96
C VAL A 48 21.35 13.82 -35.02
N GLU A 49 21.10 13.32 -36.24
CA GLU A 49 22.04 13.41 -37.35
C GLU A 49 21.29 13.74 -38.65
N ASN A 50 21.85 14.59 -39.50
CA ASN A 50 21.31 14.87 -40.84
C ASN A 50 19.81 15.25 -40.87
N GLN A 51 19.36 16.07 -39.92
CA GLN A 51 17.96 16.52 -39.80
C GLN A 51 16.95 15.39 -39.49
N GLN A 52 17.44 14.30 -38.90
CA GLN A 52 16.67 13.15 -38.49
C GLN A 52 17.03 12.75 -37.06
N ILE A 53 16.04 12.25 -36.33
CA ILE A 53 16.22 11.63 -35.02
C ILE A 53 16.21 10.11 -35.25
N ILE A 54 17.31 9.44 -34.94
CA ILE A 54 17.48 8.01 -35.10
C ILE A 54 17.30 7.35 -33.74
N ILE A 55 16.37 6.39 -33.66
CA ILE A 55 16.07 5.61 -32.46
C ILE A 55 16.40 4.16 -32.77
N GLU A 56 17.33 3.58 -32.01
CA GLU A 56 17.82 2.21 -32.21
C GLU A 56 17.52 1.32 -31.01
N TRP A 57 17.13 0.08 -31.30
CA TRP A 57 17.07 -1.00 -30.33
C TRP A 57 18.01 -2.13 -30.72
N GLU A 58 18.74 -2.63 -29.74
CA GLU A 58 19.42 -3.94 -29.81
C GLU A 58 18.61 -4.95 -29.00
N ILE A 59 18.18 -6.03 -29.66
CA ILE A 59 17.25 -7.02 -29.11
C ILE A 59 18.02 -8.32 -28.88
N ALA A 60 17.98 -8.85 -27.66
CA ALA A 60 18.67 -10.08 -27.31
C ALA A 60 18.20 -11.29 -28.14
N GLU A 61 19.05 -12.31 -28.26
CA GLU A 61 18.69 -13.56 -28.94
C GLU A 61 17.47 -14.21 -28.25
N ASP A 62 16.55 -14.73 -29.06
CA ASP A 62 15.25 -15.29 -28.63
C ASP A 62 14.22 -14.29 -28.08
N TYR A 63 14.41 -12.99 -28.33
CA TYR A 63 13.42 -11.93 -28.06
C TYR A 63 12.96 -11.23 -29.35
N TYR A 64 11.75 -10.68 -29.32
CA TYR A 64 11.24 -9.82 -30.40
C TYR A 64 10.39 -8.66 -29.89
N LEU A 65 10.41 -7.56 -30.63
CA LEU A 65 9.69 -6.33 -30.33
C LEU A 65 8.53 -6.12 -31.32
N TYR A 66 7.32 -5.81 -30.84
CA TYR A 66 6.17 -5.62 -31.72
C TYR A 66 6.18 -4.25 -32.38
N GLN A 67 6.10 -4.21 -33.71
CA GLN A 67 6.06 -2.96 -34.45
C GLN A 67 4.81 -2.14 -34.12
N ASP A 68 3.64 -2.77 -34.01
CA ASP A 68 2.35 -2.10 -33.73
C ASP A 68 2.21 -1.61 -32.28
N LYS A 69 3.12 -2.01 -31.39
CA LYS A 69 3.17 -1.58 -29.99
C LYS A 69 4.22 -0.51 -29.71
N ILE A 70 4.96 -0.07 -30.72
CA ILE A 70 5.86 1.08 -30.61
C ILE A 70 5.06 2.36 -30.86
N LYS A 71 4.90 3.19 -29.82
CA LYS A 71 4.23 4.49 -29.91
C LYS A 71 5.20 5.62 -29.55
N LEU A 72 5.24 6.63 -30.41
CA LEU A 72 6.11 7.79 -30.29
C LEU A 72 5.25 9.03 -30.03
N THR A 73 5.52 9.74 -28.93
CA THR A 73 4.82 10.98 -28.58
C THR A 73 5.85 12.06 -28.25
N SER A 74 5.64 13.27 -28.76
CA SER A 74 6.51 14.43 -28.49
C SER A 74 5.67 15.70 -28.36
N ASP A 75 6.15 16.65 -27.55
CA ASP A 75 5.44 17.90 -27.24
C ASP A 75 5.32 18.84 -28.45
N ASN A 76 6.33 18.86 -29.33
CA ASN A 76 6.41 19.81 -30.45
C ASN A 76 6.83 19.16 -31.78
N LEU A 77 6.97 17.83 -31.85
CA LEU A 77 7.33 17.12 -33.07
C LEU A 77 6.17 16.23 -33.53
N LYS A 78 5.75 16.37 -34.79
CA LYS A 78 4.81 15.43 -35.41
C LYS A 78 5.51 14.09 -35.60
N THR A 79 5.11 13.09 -34.82
CA THR A 79 5.70 11.75 -34.84
C THR A 79 5.14 10.84 -35.93
N ASP A 80 4.10 11.29 -36.66
CA ASP A 80 3.49 10.56 -37.78
C ASP A 80 4.40 10.43 -39.01
N SER A 81 5.48 11.21 -39.09
CA SER A 81 6.49 11.12 -40.15
C SER A 81 7.58 10.07 -39.88
N ALA A 82 7.44 9.27 -38.82
CA ALA A 82 8.41 8.24 -38.45
C ALA A 82 8.53 7.15 -39.52
N ILE A 83 9.76 6.90 -39.96
CA ILE A 83 10.11 5.84 -40.91
C ILE A 83 10.57 4.64 -40.09
N TYR A 84 9.86 3.52 -40.24
CA TYR A 84 10.15 2.27 -39.55
C TYR A 84 11.01 1.36 -40.42
N SER A 85 12.02 0.73 -39.83
CA SER A 85 12.81 -0.33 -40.47
C SER A 85 11.98 -1.57 -40.82
N LYS A 86 12.54 -2.49 -41.61
CA LYS A 86 11.82 -3.67 -42.10
C LYS A 86 11.56 -4.67 -40.96
N ALA A 87 10.29 -4.92 -40.64
CA ALA A 87 9.86 -5.94 -39.68
C ALA A 87 9.66 -7.32 -40.35
N GLU A 88 9.73 -8.37 -39.53
CA GLU A 88 9.41 -9.75 -39.90
C GLU A 88 8.01 -10.12 -39.40
N ARG A 89 7.16 -10.71 -40.25
CA ARG A 89 5.83 -11.15 -39.83
C ARG A 89 5.90 -12.53 -39.18
N ILE A 90 5.47 -12.63 -37.93
CA ILE A 90 5.34 -13.88 -37.18
C ILE A 90 3.87 -14.16 -36.81
N ASP A 91 3.55 -15.41 -36.51
CA ASP A 91 2.24 -15.80 -35.95
C ASP A 91 2.40 -16.01 -34.45
N ASP A 92 2.03 -15.01 -33.67
CA ASP A 92 2.19 -15.00 -32.22
C ASP A 92 1.02 -15.74 -31.53
N PRO A 93 1.28 -16.64 -30.55
CA PRO A 93 0.24 -17.40 -29.87
C PRO A 93 -0.81 -16.55 -29.13
N LEU A 94 -0.47 -15.33 -28.71
CA LEU A 94 -1.32 -14.42 -27.94
C LEU A 94 -2.00 -13.37 -28.84
N PHE A 95 -1.28 -12.85 -29.85
CA PHE A 95 -1.73 -11.72 -30.66
C PHE A 95 -1.97 -12.05 -32.15
N GLY A 96 -1.72 -13.29 -32.56
CA GLY A 96 -1.84 -13.74 -33.95
C GLY A 96 -0.78 -13.13 -34.86
N LYS A 97 -1.12 -12.97 -36.14
CA LYS A 97 -0.17 -12.51 -37.19
C LYS A 97 0.27 -11.06 -37.01
N THR A 98 1.42 -10.85 -36.41
CA THR A 98 1.97 -9.53 -36.05
C THR A 98 3.33 -9.30 -36.72
N ASP A 99 3.68 -8.04 -36.95
CA ASP A 99 5.01 -7.64 -37.43
C ASP A 99 5.92 -7.37 -36.24
N VAL A 100 7.10 -7.99 -36.25
CA VAL A 100 8.06 -7.90 -35.14
C VAL A 100 9.46 -7.64 -35.63
N TYR A 101 10.26 -7.01 -34.77
CA TYR A 101 11.70 -6.86 -34.96
C TYR A 101 12.44 -7.92 -34.15
N LYS A 102 13.41 -8.57 -34.79
CA LYS A 102 14.36 -9.49 -34.14
C LYS A 102 15.76 -8.93 -34.30
N LYS A 103 16.58 -9.04 -33.26
CA LYS A 103 17.97 -8.55 -33.17
C LYS A 103 18.15 -7.03 -33.21
N TYR A 104 17.49 -6.33 -34.13
CA TYR A 104 17.65 -4.89 -34.32
C TYR A 104 16.36 -4.23 -34.79
N ALA A 105 16.07 -3.05 -34.25
CA ALA A 105 15.00 -2.17 -34.74
C ALA A 105 15.52 -0.74 -34.84
N GLU A 106 15.21 -0.08 -35.95
CA GLU A 106 15.54 1.31 -36.19
C GLU A 106 14.29 2.09 -36.59
N ILE A 107 14.13 3.27 -36.01
CA ILE A 107 13.09 4.23 -36.36
C ILE A 107 13.71 5.60 -36.55
N THR A 108 13.41 6.22 -37.69
CA THR A 108 13.96 7.52 -38.07
C THR A 108 12.85 8.54 -38.16
N ILE A 109 12.93 9.62 -37.38
CA ILE A 109 11.95 10.70 -37.39
C ILE A 109 12.58 11.95 -38.02
N PRO A 110 12.18 12.35 -39.24
CA PRO A 110 12.61 13.62 -39.80
C PRO A 110 11.97 14.76 -39.01
N TYR A 111 12.75 15.75 -38.61
CA TYR A 111 12.24 16.96 -37.95
C TYR A 111 12.33 18.17 -38.88
N PRO A 112 11.30 19.04 -38.91
CA PRO A 112 11.32 20.22 -39.77
C PRO A 112 12.35 21.24 -39.27
N ALA A 113 12.87 22.05 -40.18
CA ALA A 113 13.88 23.07 -39.89
C ALA A 113 13.44 24.08 -38.80
N GLU A 114 12.14 24.27 -38.60
CA GLU A 114 11.53 25.15 -37.58
C GLU A 114 11.78 24.71 -36.13
N LEU A 115 12.12 23.44 -35.93
CA LEU A 115 12.48 22.88 -34.62
C LEU A 115 13.99 22.88 -34.37
N ALA A 116 14.80 23.37 -35.31
CA ALA A 116 16.24 23.55 -35.10
C ALA A 116 16.50 24.51 -33.91
N SER A 117 17.50 24.18 -33.09
CA SER A 117 17.88 24.90 -31.86
C SER A 117 16.87 24.84 -30.70
N LYS A 118 15.83 24.02 -30.78
CA LYS A 118 14.89 23.79 -29.68
C LYS A 118 15.19 22.48 -28.96
N THR A 119 14.93 22.49 -27.66
CA THR A 119 14.90 21.27 -26.85
C THR A 119 13.53 20.62 -27.00
N ILE A 120 13.51 19.34 -27.34
CA ILE A 120 12.29 18.55 -27.45
C ILE A 120 12.31 17.38 -26.47
N THR A 121 11.17 17.07 -25.90
CA THR A 121 10.96 15.83 -25.14
C THR A 121 10.35 14.79 -26.07
N LEU A 122 10.98 13.62 -26.15
CA LEU A 122 10.52 12.48 -26.94
C LEU A 122 10.22 11.32 -25.99
N SER A 123 8.96 10.88 -25.96
CA SER A 123 8.52 9.72 -25.19
C SER A 123 8.28 8.54 -26.12
N VAL A 124 8.95 7.43 -25.81
CA VAL A 124 8.97 6.19 -26.59
C VAL A 124 8.35 5.07 -25.75
N LYS A 125 7.17 4.61 -26.16
CA LYS A 125 6.48 3.47 -25.53
C LYS A 125 6.64 2.23 -26.40
N TYR A 126 7.07 1.11 -25.84
CA TYR A 126 7.34 -0.13 -26.59
C TYR A 126 7.00 -1.39 -25.79
N GLN A 127 6.82 -2.52 -26.49
CA GLN A 127 6.52 -3.81 -25.88
C GLN A 127 7.11 -4.96 -26.71
N GLY A 128 7.67 -5.97 -26.05
CA GLY A 128 8.21 -7.17 -26.68
C GLY A 128 7.99 -8.44 -25.85
N CYS A 129 8.35 -9.59 -26.41
CA CYS A 129 8.20 -10.90 -25.78
C CYS A 129 9.43 -11.78 -25.96
N ALA A 130 9.55 -12.76 -25.05
CA ALA A 130 10.49 -13.87 -25.17
C ALA A 130 9.87 -14.98 -26.03
N ALA A 131 10.49 -15.28 -27.17
CA ALA A 131 9.96 -16.22 -28.16
C ALA A 131 9.88 -17.67 -27.66
N LEU A 132 10.89 -18.10 -26.90
CA LEU A 132 10.96 -19.48 -26.40
C LEU A 132 10.07 -19.73 -25.18
N LEU A 133 9.88 -18.71 -24.34
CA LEU A 133 9.16 -18.82 -23.08
C LEU A 133 7.68 -18.44 -23.20
N GLY A 134 7.29 -17.78 -24.31
CA GLY A 134 5.92 -17.32 -24.53
C GLY A 134 5.48 -16.23 -23.53
N VAL A 135 6.44 -15.57 -22.87
CA VAL A 135 6.18 -14.53 -21.86
C VAL A 135 6.41 -13.16 -22.50
N CYS A 136 5.40 -12.31 -22.41
CA CYS A 136 5.43 -10.94 -22.91
C CYS A 136 5.64 -9.95 -21.76
N TYR A 137 6.53 -8.98 -21.97
CA TYR A 137 6.78 -7.94 -21.00
C TYR A 137 5.65 -6.90 -21.02
N PRO A 138 5.37 -6.23 -19.88
CA PRO A 138 4.45 -5.10 -19.86
C PRO A 138 5.00 -3.93 -20.69
N PRO A 139 4.13 -3.03 -21.21
CA PRO A 139 4.57 -1.89 -22.02
C PRO A 139 5.51 -0.96 -21.24
N GLN A 140 6.70 -0.70 -21.80
CA GLN A 140 7.70 0.21 -21.24
C GLN A 140 7.55 1.60 -21.83
N THR A 141 7.89 2.63 -21.08
CA THR A 141 7.93 4.03 -21.56
C THR A 141 9.24 4.68 -21.15
N LYS A 142 10.04 5.15 -22.10
CA LYS A 142 11.26 5.94 -21.84
C LYS A 142 11.14 7.33 -22.44
N THR A 143 11.58 8.34 -21.69
CA THR A 143 11.57 9.75 -22.12
C THR A 143 13.01 10.24 -22.36
N PHE A 144 13.22 10.94 -23.47
CA PHE A 144 14.51 11.53 -23.84
C PHE A 144 14.35 13.01 -24.09
N THR A 145 15.31 13.80 -23.61
CA THR A 145 15.39 15.23 -23.88
C THR A 145 16.49 15.46 -24.92
N LEU A 146 16.12 15.92 -26.11
CA LEU A 146 17.03 16.08 -27.25
C LEU A 146 17.19 17.56 -27.60
N ASN A 147 18.43 18.00 -27.82
CA ASN A 147 18.74 19.32 -28.37
C ASN A 147 18.95 19.20 -29.87
N LEU A 148 18.08 19.83 -30.66
CA LEU A 148 18.18 19.79 -32.12
C LEU A 148 19.19 20.85 -32.58
N PRO A 149 20.22 20.51 -33.38
CA PRO A 149 21.22 21.48 -33.84
C PRO A 149 20.65 22.49 -34.84
N ALA A 150 21.17 23.72 -34.80
CA ALA A 150 20.79 24.82 -35.69
C ALA A 150 21.17 24.53 -37.16
N MET A 151 20.27 24.80 -38.12
CA MET A 151 20.67 24.99 -39.52
C MET A 151 20.95 26.47 -39.79
N ASN A 152 22.12 26.77 -40.35
CA ASN A 152 22.41 28.06 -40.97
C ASN A 152 21.60 28.17 -42.27
N SER A 153 20.62 29.08 -42.33
CA SER A 153 20.35 30.04 -43.44
C SER A 153 18.97 30.72 -43.29
N THR A 154 19.02 31.94 -42.75
CA THR A 154 18.34 33.19 -43.16
C THR A 154 16.83 33.26 -43.52
N VAL A 155 16.20 34.29 -42.92
CA VAL A 155 15.13 35.23 -43.36
C VAL A 155 13.77 35.15 -42.64
N GLU A 156 13.38 36.32 -42.14
CA GLU A 156 12.18 36.74 -41.39
C GLU A 156 10.87 36.79 -42.21
N ILE A 157 9.70 36.82 -41.52
CA ILE A 157 8.65 37.88 -41.46
C ILE A 157 7.27 37.28 -41.07
N ASN A 158 6.52 38.07 -40.29
CA ASN A 158 5.21 37.91 -39.61
C ASN A 158 3.97 37.57 -40.49
N GLU A 159 2.90 36.99 -39.88
CA GLU A 159 1.56 37.60 -39.65
C GLU A 159 0.45 36.59 -39.24
N GLU A 160 -0.26 36.95 -38.15
CA GLU A 160 -1.69 36.90 -37.78
C GLU A 160 -2.77 35.86 -38.22
N GLU A 161 -3.71 35.70 -37.26
CA GLU A 161 -5.17 35.39 -37.33
C GLU A 161 -5.77 33.96 -37.16
N GLY A 162 -6.50 33.80 -36.02
CA GLY A 162 -7.96 33.53 -36.00
C GLY A 162 -8.49 32.08 -35.94
N GLY A 163 -9.23 31.69 -34.88
CA GLY A 163 -10.09 30.48 -34.95
C GLY A 163 -10.72 29.91 -33.67
N LEU A 164 -11.94 30.36 -33.34
CA LEU A 164 -13.13 29.52 -33.11
C LEU A 164 -13.20 28.43 -32.00
N PHE A 165 -12.60 28.59 -30.81
CA PHE A 165 -12.81 27.66 -29.67
C PHE A 165 -13.29 28.30 -28.34
N GLY A 166 -13.73 29.55 -28.37
CA GLY A 166 -14.22 30.28 -27.17
C GLY A 166 -15.61 29.86 -26.64
N SER A 167 -16.33 28.96 -27.32
CA SER A 167 -17.73 28.65 -27.00
C SER A 167 -17.94 27.48 -26.03
N LEU A 168 -16.90 26.73 -25.65
CA LEU A 168 -17.01 25.57 -24.76
C LEU A 168 -16.50 25.86 -23.33
N ALA A 169 -15.66 26.87 -23.15
CA ALA A 169 -15.23 27.35 -21.83
C ALA A 169 -16.35 28.09 -21.06
N ALA A 170 -17.33 28.64 -21.77
CA ALA A 170 -18.48 29.32 -21.16
C ALA A 170 -19.52 28.37 -20.54
N LEU A 171 -19.57 27.11 -21.00
CA LEU A 171 -20.48 26.08 -20.45
C LEU A 171 -19.95 25.47 -19.15
N ASN A 172 -18.63 25.41 -18.95
CA ASN A 172 -18.04 24.91 -17.70
C ASN A 172 -18.24 25.91 -16.54
N ASN A 173 -18.30 27.21 -16.84
CA ASN A 173 -18.59 28.26 -15.85
C ASN A 173 -20.07 28.36 -15.44
N LEU A 174 -20.99 27.65 -16.12
CA LEU A 174 -22.40 27.59 -15.76
C LEU A 174 -22.74 26.41 -14.82
N PHE A 175 -21.82 25.45 -14.66
CA PHE A 175 -21.98 24.32 -13.73
C PHE A 175 -21.13 24.42 -12.45
N SER A 176 -20.38 25.51 -12.28
CA SER A 176 -19.52 25.74 -11.09
C SER A 176 -20.03 26.82 -10.13
N SER A 177 -21.30 27.22 -10.20
CA SER A 177 -21.89 28.11 -9.19
C SER A 177 -22.67 27.32 -8.14
N ASN A 178 -22.14 27.36 -6.91
CA ASN A 178 -22.73 26.96 -5.61
C ASN A 178 -22.50 25.52 -5.13
N THR A 179 -21.26 25.20 -4.77
CA THR A 179 -20.97 24.60 -3.46
C THR A 179 -19.54 24.98 -3.03
N SER A 180 -19.38 26.16 -2.45
CA SER A 180 -18.14 26.54 -1.77
C SER A 180 -18.04 25.73 -0.46
N GLN A 181 -17.43 24.55 -0.55
CA GLN A 181 -16.79 23.95 0.61
C GLN A 181 -15.44 24.65 0.80
N PRO A 182 -15.16 25.24 1.96
CA PRO A 182 -13.89 25.93 2.20
C PRO A 182 -12.76 24.89 2.19
N THR A 183 -11.84 25.03 1.25
CA THR A 183 -10.58 24.27 1.24
C THR A 183 -9.68 24.77 2.37
N LEU A 184 -9.19 23.87 3.22
CA LEU A 184 -8.24 24.17 4.29
C LEU A 184 -6.96 24.78 3.71
N LEU A 185 -6.57 25.97 4.18
CA LEU A 185 -5.39 26.68 3.71
C LEU A 185 -4.09 26.08 4.27
N PRO A 186 -2.94 26.16 3.58
CA PRO A 186 -1.63 25.86 4.18
C PRO A 186 -1.32 26.77 5.38
N VAL A 187 -0.52 26.29 6.34
CA VAL A 187 -0.21 27.01 7.60
C VAL A 187 0.34 28.42 7.36
N ASP A 188 1.26 28.56 6.40
CA ASP A 188 1.91 29.85 6.11
C ASP A 188 0.96 30.84 5.42
N ASP A 189 -0.06 30.34 4.72
CA ASP A 189 -1.10 31.16 4.09
C ASP A 189 -2.21 31.54 5.08
N ALA A 190 -2.54 30.64 6.01
CA ALA A 190 -3.53 30.85 7.07
C ALA A 190 -3.02 31.79 8.19
N PHE A 191 -1.71 31.71 8.51
CA PHE A 191 -1.06 32.49 9.56
C PHE A 191 0.20 33.17 9.02
N GLN A 192 0.01 34.28 8.33
CA GLN A 192 1.10 35.02 7.70
C GLN A 192 1.95 35.72 8.78
N PHE A 193 3.16 35.20 9.00
CA PHE A 193 4.09 35.67 10.04
C PHE A 193 5.14 36.65 9.47
N SER A 194 5.33 37.78 10.13
CA SER A 194 6.41 38.73 9.85
C SER A 194 7.04 39.26 11.14
N HIS A 195 8.29 39.73 11.05
CA HIS A 195 9.03 40.27 12.18
C HIS A 195 9.74 41.57 11.80
N GLN A 196 9.82 42.51 12.73
CA GLN A 196 10.57 43.76 12.61
C GLN A 196 11.24 44.09 13.95
N ILE A 197 12.31 44.89 13.90
CA ILE A 197 12.97 45.40 15.12
C ILE A 197 12.48 46.84 15.29
N ASN A 198 11.84 47.13 16.40
CA ASN A 198 11.31 48.47 16.70
C ASN A 198 12.46 49.38 17.18
N SER A 199 12.29 50.71 17.06
CA SER A 199 13.24 51.77 17.44
C SER A 199 13.67 51.76 18.91
N GLN A 200 13.05 50.93 19.74
CA GLN A 200 13.38 50.70 21.16
C GLN A 200 14.21 49.42 21.39
N GLY A 201 14.68 48.76 20.32
CA GLY A 201 15.46 47.51 20.41
C GLY A 201 14.62 46.27 20.77
N GLN A 202 13.30 46.35 20.63
CA GLN A 202 12.39 45.23 20.87
C GLN A 202 12.10 44.50 19.56
N LEU A 203 12.00 43.17 19.62
CA LEU A 203 11.61 42.35 18.49
C LEU A 203 10.07 42.31 18.42
N GLU A 204 9.51 42.87 17.36
CA GLU A 204 8.08 42.97 17.12
C GLU A 204 7.65 41.91 16.09
N PHE A 205 6.66 41.12 16.47
CA PHE A 205 6.09 40.06 15.66
C PHE A 205 4.70 40.44 15.22
N THR A 206 4.40 40.28 13.94
CA THR A 206 3.07 40.51 13.38
C THR A 206 2.55 39.23 12.75
N TRP A 207 1.40 38.77 13.24
CA TRP A 207 0.64 37.69 12.60
C TRP A 207 -0.59 38.29 11.93
N ASN A 208 -0.79 37.98 10.66
CA ASN A 208 -2.04 38.23 9.95
C ASN A 208 -2.79 36.90 9.82
N VAL A 209 -3.91 36.77 10.56
CA VAL A 209 -4.74 35.56 10.61
C VAL A 209 -5.92 35.74 9.65
N VAL A 210 -6.06 34.81 8.71
CA VAL A 210 -7.15 34.81 7.72
C VAL A 210 -8.50 34.58 8.39
N ASP A 211 -9.56 35.19 7.84
CA ASP A 211 -10.94 34.98 8.29
C ASP A 211 -11.26 33.48 8.40
N ASP A 212 -11.97 33.09 9.47
CA ASP A 212 -12.29 31.69 9.83
C ASP A 212 -11.14 30.87 10.47
N TYR A 213 -10.03 31.52 10.83
CA TYR A 213 -8.92 30.92 11.59
C TYR A 213 -8.64 31.70 12.88
N HIS A 214 -8.08 31.01 13.89
CA HIS A 214 -7.65 31.61 15.15
C HIS A 214 -6.36 30.99 15.69
N LEU A 215 -5.59 31.78 16.44
CA LEU A 215 -4.39 31.34 17.16
C LEU A 215 -4.63 31.33 18.67
N TYR A 216 -4.17 30.30 19.39
CA TYR A 216 -4.36 30.21 20.84
C TYR A 216 -3.29 30.98 21.61
N GLN A 217 -3.71 31.83 22.55
CA GLN A 217 -2.79 32.62 23.38
C GLN A 217 -1.89 31.75 24.26
N ASP A 218 -2.42 30.65 24.83
CA ASP A 218 -1.67 29.74 25.71
C ASP A 218 -0.66 28.84 24.98
N LYS A 219 -0.62 28.89 23.65
CA LYS A 219 0.27 28.08 22.80
C LYS A 219 1.47 28.82 22.25
N PHE A 220 1.64 30.10 22.57
CA PHE A 220 2.85 30.85 22.24
C PHE A 220 4.00 30.46 23.18
N LYS A 221 5.09 29.94 22.63
CA LYS A 221 6.32 29.64 23.38
C LYS A 221 7.53 30.21 22.65
N VAL A 222 8.40 30.89 23.38
CA VAL A 222 9.64 31.45 22.84
C VAL A 222 10.83 30.75 23.50
N LYS A 223 11.80 30.33 22.69
CA LYS A 223 13.07 29.74 23.15
C LYS A 223 14.23 30.35 22.38
N ILE A 224 15.39 30.44 23.04
CA ILE A 224 16.64 30.78 22.37
C ILE A 224 17.32 29.46 22.01
N THR A 225 17.57 29.27 20.72
CA THR A 225 18.18 28.02 20.22
C THR A 225 19.69 28.17 20.09
N GLU A 226 20.18 29.38 19.78
CA GLU A 226 21.61 29.68 19.66
C GLU A 226 21.93 31.09 20.17
N GLY A 227 23.06 31.23 20.87
CA GLY A 227 23.50 32.48 21.51
C GLY A 227 23.01 32.62 22.97
N GLN A 228 23.73 33.41 23.78
CA GLN A 228 23.30 33.74 25.14
C GLN A 228 22.67 35.14 25.16
N ALA A 229 21.37 35.19 25.42
CA ALA A 229 20.64 36.43 25.68
C ALA A 229 19.64 36.27 26.83
N LYS A 230 19.42 37.35 27.57
CA LYS A 230 18.29 37.46 28.49
C LYS A 230 17.12 38.09 27.74
N ILE A 231 16.09 37.29 27.49
CA ILE A 231 14.80 37.75 26.97
C ILE A 231 13.83 38.01 28.13
N GLY A 232 13.03 39.07 28.01
CA GLY A 232 11.88 39.28 28.91
C GLY A 232 10.69 38.38 28.52
N SER A 233 9.56 38.56 29.23
CA SER A 233 8.31 37.87 28.88
C SER A 233 7.74 38.39 27.56
N LEU A 234 7.25 37.47 26.71
CA LEU A 234 6.52 37.82 25.49
C LEU A 234 5.27 38.62 25.86
N ASN A 235 5.18 39.86 25.39
CA ASN A 235 4.04 40.72 25.63
C ASN A 235 3.01 40.51 24.51
N LEU A 236 1.88 39.92 24.87
CA LEU A 236 0.78 39.60 23.95
C LEU A 236 -0.40 40.57 24.19
N PRO A 237 -1.12 40.99 23.14
CA PRO A 237 -2.28 41.87 23.26
C PRO A 237 -3.46 41.15 23.93
N PRO A 238 -4.51 41.87 24.39
CA PRO A 238 -5.70 41.23 24.95
C PRO A 238 -6.37 40.32 23.91
N ALA A 239 -6.65 39.08 24.30
CA ALA A 239 -7.27 38.07 23.45
C ALA A 239 -8.79 38.02 23.64
N THR A 240 -9.48 37.39 22.68
CA THR A 240 -10.93 37.14 22.76
C THR A 240 -11.20 35.74 23.28
N THR A 241 -12.13 35.58 24.23
CA THR A 241 -12.53 34.26 24.72
C THR A 241 -13.50 33.60 23.74
N VAL A 242 -13.16 32.40 23.28
CA VAL A 242 -14.00 31.54 22.43
C VAL A 242 -14.15 30.17 23.10
N ASP A 243 -15.35 29.61 23.04
CA ASP A 243 -15.60 28.23 23.50
C ASP A 243 -15.27 27.26 22.37
N ASP A 244 -14.11 26.63 22.46
CA ASP A 244 -13.60 25.70 21.47
C ASP A 244 -14.18 24.29 21.71
N PRO A 245 -14.76 23.62 20.70
CA PRO A 245 -15.36 22.29 20.87
C PRO A 245 -14.40 21.20 21.38
N ILE A 246 -13.09 21.38 21.18
CA ILE A 246 -12.04 20.42 21.53
C ILE A 246 -11.35 20.82 22.84
N PHE A 247 -11.10 22.12 23.04
CA PHE A 247 -10.29 22.62 24.16
C PHE A 247 -11.05 23.42 25.23
N GLY A 248 -12.37 23.61 25.05
CA GLY A 248 -13.24 24.39 25.93
C GLY A 248 -13.00 25.91 25.81
N LEU A 249 -13.37 26.66 26.84
CA LEU A 249 -13.15 28.11 26.90
C LEU A 249 -11.66 28.46 26.81
N LYS A 250 -11.26 29.07 25.69
CA LYS A 250 -9.89 29.46 25.39
C LYS A 250 -9.80 30.91 24.92
N GLU A 251 -8.69 31.54 25.25
CA GLU A 251 -8.34 32.86 24.76
C GLU A 251 -7.62 32.74 23.42
N VAL A 252 -8.18 33.35 22.39
CA VAL A 252 -7.75 33.22 21.00
C VAL A 252 -7.62 34.58 20.32
N TYR A 253 -6.73 34.66 19.34
CA TYR A 253 -6.54 35.82 18.48
C TYR A 253 -7.16 35.58 17.11
N HIS A 254 -7.96 36.56 16.69
CA HIS A 254 -8.49 36.69 15.34
C HIS A 254 -7.87 37.92 14.68
N ASN A 255 -7.79 37.92 13.36
CA ASN A 255 -7.26 39.01 12.54
C ASN A 255 -5.77 39.31 12.84
N THR A 256 -5.31 40.47 12.37
CA THR A 256 -3.93 40.92 12.57
C THR A 256 -3.68 41.36 14.01
N PHE A 257 -2.61 40.85 14.63
CA PHE A 257 -2.16 41.30 15.94
C PHE A 257 -0.62 41.36 16.03
N HIS A 258 -0.13 42.15 16.98
CA HIS A 258 1.28 42.39 17.22
C HIS A 258 1.70 41.88 18.60
N ALA A 259 2.83 41.17 18.70
CA ALA A 259 3.44 40.80 19.98
C ALA A 259 4.86 41.35 20.06
N THR A 260 5.27 41.81 21.24
CA THR A 260 6.61 42.36 21.44
C THR A 260 7.42 41.51 22.41
N LEU A 261 8.69 41.28 22.07
CA LEU A 261 9.65 40.59 22.90
C LEU A 261 10.80 41.54 23.25
N PRO A 262 10.90 42.01 24.50
CA PRO A 262 12.02 42.82 24.94
C PRO A 262 13.27 41.96 25.10
N ILE A 263 14.36 42.37 24.45
CA ILE A 263 15.68 41.73 24.58
C ILE A 263 16.55 42.64 25.44
N THR A 264 16.91 42.18 26.65
CA THR A 264 17.52 43.05 27.67
C THR A 264 19.05 43.00 27.66
N GLU A 265 19.64 41.86 27.32
CA GLU A 265 21.10 41.67 27.21
C GLU A 265 21.42 40.66 26.10
N ILE A 266 22.34 41.04 25.20
CA ILE A 266 22.86 40.19 24.11
C ILE A 266 24.36 39.98 24.34
N THR A 267 24.76 38.77 24.71
CA THR A 267 26.16 38.43 24.99
C THR A 267 26.90 37.92 23.74
N SER A 268 26.16 37.44 22.73
CA SER A 268 26.69 36.87 21.48
C SER A 268 26.45 37.79 20.27
N ASP A 269 27.29 37.73 19.23
CA ASP A 269 27.18 38.60 18.04
C ASP A 269 25.92 38.32 17.19
N GLN A 270 25.40 37.09 17.27
CA GLN A 270 24.19 36.62 16.60
C GLN A 270 23.36 35.77 17.57
N ILE A 271 22.04 35.94 17.55
CA ILE A 271 21.09 35.15 18.35
C ILE A 271 20.00 34.57 17.45
N SER A 272 19.69 33.29 17.64
CA SER A 272 18.59 32.59 16.98
C SER A 272 17.43 32.40 17.95
N VAL A 273 16.30 33.07 17.71
CA VAL A 273 15.07 33.01 18.51
C VAL A 273 14.05 32.10 17.81
N GLU A 274 13.63 31.01 18.47
CA GLU A 274 12.56 30.10 18.03
C GLU A 274 11.23 30.50 18.68
N ILE A 275 10.20 30.73 17.86
CA ILE A 275 8.82 30.98 18.31
C ILE A 275 7.96 29.81 17.86
N THR A 276 7.24 29.22 18.80
CA THR A 276 6.24 28.18 18.56
C THR A 276 4.84 28.77 18.76
N TYR A 277 3.93 28.54 17.81
CA TYR A 277 2.52 28.92 17.90
C TYR A 277 1.61 27.83 17.30
N GLN A 278 0.33 27.86 17.63
CA GLN A 278 -0.66 26.88 17.16
C GLN A 278 -2.02 27.56 16.93
N GLY A 279 -2.71 27.18 15.85
CA GLY A 279 -4.04 27.68 15.51
C GLY A 279 -4.94 26.63 14.88
N CYS A 280 -6.22 26.97 14.72
CA CYS A 280 -7.26 26.11 14.16
C CYS A 280 -8.18 26.88 13.22
N SER A 281 -8.89 26.15 12.36
CA SER A 281 -10.02 26.66 11.58
C SER A 281 -11.31 26.49 12.38
N VAL A 282 -12.11 27.56 12.47
CA VAL A 282 -13.39 27.58 13.20
C VAL A 282 -14.46 26.80 12.47
N SER A 283 -14.65 27.02 11.15
CA SER A 283 -15.71 26.33 10.38
C SER A 283 -15.43 24.84 10.14
N MET A 284 -14.16 24.44 10.03
CA MET A 284 -13.79 23.04 9.76
C MET A 284 -13.48 22.23 11.02
N GLY A 285 -13.27 22.88 12.18
CA GLY A 285 -12.95 22.20 13.44
C GLY A 285 -11.61 21.45 13.41
N VAL A 286 -10.69 21.84 12.53
CA VAL A 286 -9.38 21.21 12.34
C VAL A 286 -8.27 22.13 12.89
N CYS A 287 -7.38 21.55 13.67
CA CYS A 287 -6.25 22.25 14.28
C CYS A 287 -4.92 21.88 13.63
N TYR A 288 -4.09 22.89 13.38
CA TYR A 288 -2.74 22.66 12.87
C TYR A 288 -1.79 22.20 13.98
N PRO A 289 -0.74 21.44 13.66
CA PRO A 289 0.31 21.12 14.63
C PRO A 289 1.10 22.39 15.04
N PRO A 290 1.73 22.39 16.23
CA PRO A 290 2.56 23.51 16.68
C PRO A 290 3.67 23.84 15.68
N THR A 291 3.62 25.04 15.12
CA THR A 291 4.54 25.50 14.08
C THR A 291 5.66 26.32 14.69
N LYS A 292 6.90 26.08 14.24
CA LYS A 292 8.11 26.75 14.72
C LYS A 292 8.66 27.70 13.67
N LYS A 293 8.97 28.94 14.05
CA LYS A 293 9.69 29.91 13.22
C LYS A 293 10.97 30.33 13.94
N VAL A 294 12.10 30.24 13.25
CA VAL A 294 13.43 30.64 13.77
C VAL A 294 13.83 31.95 13.12
N ILE A 295 14.22 32.93 13.94
CA ILE A 295 14.61 34.27 13.52
C ILE A 295 16.03 34.52 13.98
N THR A 296 16.87 35.00 13.08
CA THR A 296 18.24 35.38 13.38
C THR A 296 18.34 36.88 13.56
N VAL A 297 18.87 37.34 14.69
CA VAL A 297 19.07 38.77 14.98
C VAL A 297 20.55 39.04 15.23
N ASN A 298 21.09 40.03 14.51
CA ASN A 298 22.47 40.50 14.69
C ASN A 298 22.51 41.69 15.66
N LYS A 299 23.58 41.76 16.44
CA LYS A 299 23.78 42.77 17.50
C LYS A 299 23.80 44.22 16.97
N ASP A 300 24.25 44.42 15.74
CA ASP A 300 24.35 45.75 15.11
C ASP A 300 22.99 46.35 14.73
N SER A 301 21.96 45.52 14.55
CA SER A 301 20.62 45.93 14.12
C SER A 301 19.79 46.62 15.22
N ILE A 302 20.26 46.60 16.48
CA ILE A 302 19.53 47.10 17.65
C ILE A 302 19.98 48.51 18.08
N ASN A 303 21.11 49.01 17.56
CA ASN A 303 21.73 50.27 17.99
C ASN A 303 21.63 51.43 16.98
N THR A 304 20.79 51.36 15.94
CA THR A 304 20.74 52.46 14.97
C THR A 304 19.36 52.66 14.38
N SER A 305 18.64 53.68 14.87
CA SER A 305 17.51 54.27 14.18
C SER A 305 17.50 55.79 14.34
N ALA A 306 18.21 56.50 13.46
CA ALA A 306 17.84 57.85 12.98
C ALA A 306 18.82 58.36 11.90
N GLN A 307 18.57 58.05 10.62
CA GLN A 307 18.50 59.05 9.51
C GLN A 307 18.30 58.36 8.15
N ALA A 308 17.22 58.74 7.49
CA ALA A 308 16.95 58.45 6.08
C ALA A 308 17.61 59.51 5.18
N ILE A 309 18.00 59.13 3.96
CA ILE A 309 17.78 59.86 2.69
C ILE A 309 18.08 58.90 1.50
N SER A 310 17.27 59.10 0.47
CA SER A 310 17.09 58.38 -0.77
C SER A 310 18.28 58.24 -1.75
N THR A 311 18.08 57.24 -2.63
CA THR A 311 18.29 57.19 -4.10
C THR A 311 19.64 56.81 -4.73
N ALA A 312 19.50 55.77 -5.60
CA ALA A 312 20.22 55.44 -6.84
C ALA A 312 21.64 54.86 -6.72
N ALA A 313 22.11 53.89 -7.51
CA ALA A 313 21.53 52.94 -8.46
C ALA A 313 22.67 51.97 -8.89
N SER A 314 22.31 50.73 -9.26
CA SER A 314 22.94 49.85 -10.27
C SER A 314 24.39 49.35 -10.14
N ALA A 315 24.53 48.02 -9.97
CA ALA A 315 25.26 47.09 -10.87
C ALA A 315 25.17 45.65 -10.28
N SER A 316 24.25 44.78 -10.75
CA SER A 316 24.50 43.66 -11.69
C SER A 316 25.77 42.84 -11.42
N VAL A 317 25.64 41.56 -11.02
CA VAL A 317 26.25 40.35 -11.65
C VAL A 317 25.62 39.04 -11.10
N VAL A 318 24.69 38.50 -11.91
CA VAL A 318 24.56 37.10 -12.40
C VAL A 318 24.07 35.94 -11.46
N PRO A 319 23.06 35.18 -11.91
CA PRO A 319 22.52 34.01 -11.22
C PRO A 319 23.29 32.73 -11.56
N ALA A 320 23.60 31.92 -10.54
CA ALA A 320 24.09 30.56 -10.74
C ALA A 320 22.91 29.58 -10.79
N THR A 321 22.43 29.38 -12.01
CA THR A 321 21.65 28.22 -12.44
C THR A 321 22.47 26.96 -12.17
N THR A 322 21.99 26.06 -11.31
CA THR A 322 22.45 24.65 -11.31
C THR A 322 21.25 23.73 -11.07
N THR A 323 20.66 23.34 -12.19
CA THR A 323 20.17 22.00 -12.52
C THR A 323 19.37 21.24 -11.45
N ALA A 324 18.05 21.34 -11.58
CA ALA A 324 17.13 20.28 -11.17
C ALA A 324 17.55 18.97 -11.86
N GLN A 325 18.13 18.04 -11.09
CA GLN A 325 18.15 16.64 -11.50
C GLN A 325 16.81 16.01 -11.13
N ASN A 326 16.18 15.41 -12.13
CA ASN A 326 15.02 14.55 -11.98
C ASN A 326 15.33 13.47 -10.93
N SER A 327 14.68 13.58 -9.78
CA SER A 327 14.65 12.52 -8.77
C SER A 327 13.86 11.35 -9.35
N GLU A 328 14.55 10.29 -9.78
CA GLU A 328 13.92 9.00 -10.05
C GLU A 328 13.35 8.45 -8.75
N LEU A 329 12.04 8.22 -8.76
CA LEU A 329 11.23 7.78 -7.62
C LEU A 329 11.26 6.24 -7.52
N SER A 330 11.15 5.72 -6.29
CA SER A 330 11.02 4.28 -6.03
C SER A 330 9.70 3.72 -6.59
N GLU A 331 9.61 2.42 -6.91
CA GLU A 331 8.38 1.81 -7.48
C GLU A 331 7.13 2.01 -6.60
N THR A 332 7.32 2.06 -5.29
CA THR A 332 6.25 2.36 -4.31
C THR A 332 5.77 3.81 -4.40
N ASP A 333 6.68 4.75 -4.69
CA ASP A 333 6.35 6.16 -4.93
C ASP A 333 5.62 6.33 -6.27
N HIS A 334 5.89 5.47 -7.26
CA HIS A 334 5.16 5.44 -8.53
C HIS A 334 3.70 5.01 -8.38
N ILE A 335 3.39 4.01 -7.56
CA ILE A 335 2.01 3.59 -7.26
C ILE A 335 1.29 4.70 -6.49
N THR A 336 1.95 5.27 -5.48
CA THR A 336 1.40 6.36 -4.67
C THR A 336 1.12 7.61 -5.51
N ASN A 337 1.99 7.93 -6.48
CA ASN A 337 1.81 9.05 -7.40
C ASN A 337 0.73 8.78 -8.47
N THR A 338 0.60 7.54 -8.93
CA THR A 338 -0.48 7.12 -9.87
C THR A 338 -1.85 7.16 -9.21
N LEU A 339 -1.95 6.85 -7.91
CA LEU A 339 -3.21 6.95 -7.16
C LEU A 339 -3.53 8.40 -6.76
N LYS A 340 -2.52 9.23 -6.45
CA LYS A 340 -2.72 10.67 -6.17
C LYS A 340 -3.24 11.47 -7.37
N ASN A 341 -2.86 11.12 -8.60
CA ASN A 341 -3.26 11.84 -9.81
C ASN A 341 -4.50 11.25 -10.52
N ASN A 342 -5.10 10.16 -10.02
CA ASN A 342 -6.22 9.49 -10.68
C ASN A 342 -7.59 9.91 -10.12
N THR A 343 -8.57 9.98 -11.02
CA THR A 343 -10.00 10.21 -10.72
C THR A 343 -10.52 9.22 -9.68
N LEU A 344 -11.24 9.71 -8.67
CA LEU A 344 -11.91 8.96 -7.58
C LEU A 344 -12.62 7.67 -8.05
N TRP A 345 -13.14 7.64 -9.29
CA TRP A 345 -13.75 6.46 -9.92
C TRP A 345 -12.80 5.28 -10.17
N ILE A 346 -11.53 5.51 -10.47
CA ILE A 346 -10.53 4.45 -10.65
C ILE A 346 -10.19 3.79 -9.32
N VAL A 347 -10.11 4.58 -8.24
CA VAL A 347 -9.94 4.07 -6.88
C VAL A 347 -11.12 3.17 -6.50
N ILE A 348 -12.36 3.65 -6.69
CA ILE A 348 -13.58 2.86 -6.46
C ILE A 348 -13.58 1.57 -7.28
N GLY A 349 -13.26 1.66 -8.57
CA GLY A 349 -13.23 0.49 -9.47
C GLY A 349 -12.20 -0.55 -9.03
N THR A 350 -11.01 -0.11 -8.63
CA THR A 350 -9.93 -1.00 -8.17
C THR A 350 -10.31 -1.70 -6.87
N PHE A 351 -10.86 -0.97 -5.90
CA PHE A 351 -11.33 -1.53 -4.62
C PHE A 351 -12.51 -2.48 -4.80
N PHE A 352 -13.41 -2.19 -5.74
CA PHE A 352 -14.49 -3.10 -6.09
C PHE A 352 -13.97 -4.43 -6.68
N VAL A 353 -12.99 -4.37 -7.57
CA VAL A 353 -12.33 -5.55 -8.14
C VAL A 353 -11.59 -6.35 -7.07
N PHE A 354 -10.89 -5.68 -6.15
CA PHE A 354 -10.28 -6.35 -5.00
C PHE A 354 -11.33 -7.03 -4.11
N GLY A 355 -12.47 -6.38 -3.85
CA GLY A 355 -13.59 -7.01 -3.15
C GLY A 355 -14.10 -8.27 -3.83
N LEU A 356 -14.19 -8.25 -5.16
CA LEU A 356 -14.60 -9.41 -5.95
C LEU A 356 -13.58 -10.56 -5.87
N LEU A 357 -12.28 -10.26 -5.97
CA LEU A 357 -11.20 -11.22 -5.78
C LEU A 357 -11.22 -11.82 -4.37
N LEU A 358 -11.48 -10.99 -3.35
CA LEU A 358 -11.54 -11.42 -1.95
C LEU A 358 -12.77 -12.25 -1.63
N SER A 359 -13.83 -12.20 -2.43
CA SER A 359 -14.96 -13.12 -2.31
C SER A 359 -14.56 -14.58 -2.48
N PHE A 360 -13.44 -14.85 -3.16
CA PHE A 360 -12.88 -16.21 -3.31
C PHE A 360 -12.05 -16.69 -2.11
N THR A 361 -12.00 -15.91 -1.02
CA THR A 361 -11.22 -16.27 0.17
C THR A 361 -11.92 -17.30 1.06
N PRO A 362 -11.15 -18.12 1.80
CA PRO A 362 -11.65 -19.11 2.77
C PRO A 362 -12.78 -18.64 3.68
N CYS A 363 -12.81 -17.35 4.02
CA CYS A 363 -13.65 -16.83 5.09
C CYS A 363 -15.02 -16.34 4.61
N VAL A 364 -15.17 -16.07 3.32
CA VAL A 364 -16.44 -15.65 2.70
C VAL A 364 -17.26 -16.87 2.27
N PHE A 365 -16.59 -17.95 1.87
CA PHE A 365 -17.26 -19.21 1.47
C PHE A 365 -18.20 -19.81 2.54
N PRO A 366 -17.84 -19.87 3.85
CA PRO A 366 -18.73 -20.35 4.91
C PRO A 366 -20.02 -19.55 5.06
N MET A 367 -20.06 -18.32 4.56
CA MET A 367 -21.25 -17.47 4.60
C MET A 367 -22.31 -17.88 3.58
N ILE A 368 -21.92 -18.52 2.48
CA ILE A 368 -22.84 -19.01 1.45
C ILE A 368 -23.81 -20.06 2.03
N PRO A 369 -23.36 -21.11 2.73
CA PRO A 369 -24.26 -22.04 3.43
C PRO A 369 -25.13 -21.38 4.49
N ILE A 370 -24.60 -20.41 5.26
CA ILE A 370 -25.36 -19.69 6.29
C ILE A 370 -26.51 -18.92 5.64
N LEU A 371 -26.21 -18.09 4.63
CA LEU A 371 -27.21 -17.33 3.89
C LEU A 371 -28.22 -18.26 3.19
N SER A 372 -27.75 -19.32 2.56
CA SER A 372 -28.61 -20.32 1.92
C SER A 372 -29.51 -21.03 2.93
N SER A 373 -29.04 -21.34 4.14
CA SER A 373 -29.85 -21.98 5.19
C SER A 373 -30.93 -21.06 5.75
N ILE A 374 -30.61 -19.76 5.90
CA ILE A 374 -31.54 -18.72 6.34
C ILE A 374 -32.62 -18.47 5.27
N ILE A 375 -32.22 -18.45 3.99
CA ILE A 375 -33.15 -18.24 2.87
C ILE A 375 -34.01 -19.50 2.63
N VAL A 376 -33.42 -20.70 2.58
CA VAL A 376 -34.13 -21.96 2.30
C VAL A 376 -34.96 -22.43 3.48
N GLY A 377 -34.58 -22.09 4.72
CA GLY A 377 -35.33 -22.41 5.94
C GLY A 377 -36.71 -21.75 6.06
N GLN A 378 -37.09 -20.85 5.15
CA GLN A 378 -38.38 -20.12 5.16
C GLN A 378 -39.55 -20.84 4.46
N GLY A 379 -39.36 -22.06 3.93
CA GLY A 379 -40.47 -22.89 3.41
C GLY A 379 -41.07 -22.45 2.07
N HIS A 380 -42.12 -23.14 1.61
CA HIS A 380 -42.60 -23.24 0.22
C HIS A 380 -43.07 -21.96 -0.53
N HIS A 381 -42.92 -20.76 0.03
CA HIS A 381 -43.29 -19.47 -0.62
C HIS A 381 -42.09 -18.56 -0.94
N LEU A 382 -40.96 -19.14 -1.32
CA LEU A 382 -39.78 -18.39 -1.74
C LEU A 382 -39.94 -17.86 -3.16
N THR A 383 -40.20 -16.55 -3.28
CA THR A 383 -40.05 -15.83 -4.56
C THR A 383 -38.60 -15.37 -4.71
N THR A 384 -38.05 -15.45 -5.93
CA THR A 384 -36.69 -14.98 -6.25
C THR A 384 -36.46 -13.52 -5.84
N ARG A 385 -37.51 -12.68 -5.93
CA ARG A 385 -37.49 -11.28 -5.48
C ARG A 385 -37.22 -11.14 -3.98
N ARG A 386 -37.77 -12.04 -3.15
CA ARG A 386 -37.55 -12.01 -1.71
C ARG A 386 -36.13 -12.48 -1.34
N ALA A 387 -35.62 -13.51 -2.03
CA ALA A 387 -34.23 -13.95 -1.85
C ALA A 387 -33.22 -12.86 -2.25
N PHE A 388 -33.51 -12.09 -3.32
CA PHE A 388 -32.71 -10.92 -3.71
C PHE A 388 -32.71 -9.84 -2.62
N ILE A 389 -33.89 -9.44 -2.13
CA ILE A 389 -34.01 -8.39 -1.12
C ILE A 389 -33.29 -8.79 0.17
N MET A 390 -33.40 -10.05 0.61
CA MET A 390 -32.67 -10.52 1.78
C MET A 390 -31.15 -10.47 1.58
N SER A 391 -30.67 -10.95 0.42
CA SER A 391 -29.24 -10.93 0.11
C SER A 391 -28.70 -9.51 -0.02
N LEU A 392 -29.49 -8.59 -0.58
CA LEU A 392 -29.17 -7.17 -0.69
C LEU A 392 -29.05 -6.53 0.70
N VAL A 393 -30.04 -6.74 1.58
CA VAL A 393 -30.05 -6.18 2.95
C VAL A 393 -28.88 -6.72 3.77
N TYR A 394 -28.56 -8.00 3.60
CA TYR A 394 -27.39 -8.63 4.20
C TYR A 394 -26.09 -7.93 3.80
N VAL A 395 -25.87 -7.76 2.48
CA VAL A 395 -24.67 -7.10 1.95
C VAL A 395 -24.61 -5.63 2.34
N LEU A 396 -25.74 -4.92 2.34
CA LEU A 396 -25.80 -3.50 2.67
C LEU A 396 -25.48 -3.25 4.15
N ALA A 397 -25.94 -4.12 5.06
CA ALA A 397 -25.54 -4.08 6.46
C ALA A 397 -24.04 -4.35 6.65
N MET A 398 -23.47 -5.30 5.88
CA MET A 398 -22.03 -5.57 5.90
C MET A 398 -21.23 -4.37 5.36
N ALA A 399 -21.70 -3.76 4.26
CA ALA A 399 -21.09 -2.59 3.63
C ALA A 399 -21.07 -1.39 4.56
N LEU A 400 -22.18 -1.06 5.23
CA LEU A 400 -22.23 0.02 6.22
C LEU A 400 -21.22 -0.18 7.36
N THR A 401 -21.02 -1.43 7.80
CA THR A 401 -20.07 -1.74 8.87
C THR A 401 -18.63 -1.48 8.42
N TYR A 402 -18.26 -1.91 7.20
CA TYR A 402 -16.93 -1.63 6.65
C TYR A 402 -16.73 -0.16 6.26
N THR A 403 -17.77 0.53 5.81
CA THR A 403 -17.73 1.99 5.60
C THR A 403 -17.42 2.70 6.90
N PHE A 404 -18.09 2.33 8.00
CA PHE A 404 -17.81 2.90 9.32
C PHE A 404 -16.36 2.62 9.75
N ALA A 405 -15.87 1.40 9.57
CA ALA A 405 -14.47 1.08 9.82
C ALA A 405 -13.50 1.89 8.95
N GLY A 406 -13.86 2.18 7.69
CA GLY A 406 -13.07 2.98 6.75
C GLY A 406 -13.02 4.46 7.09
N ILE A 407 -14.14 5.02 7.56
CA ILE A 407 -14.20 6.40 8.08
C ILE A 407 -13.31 6.52 9.32
N LEU A 408 -13.45 5.60 10.27
CA LEU A 408 -12.61 5.59 11.47
C LEU A 408 -11.14 5.45 11.10
N ALA A 409 -10.81 4.57 10.17
CA ALA A 409 -9.45 4.43 9.68
C ALA A 409 -8.87 5.69 9.04
N GLY A 410 -9.64 6.39 8.21
CA GLY A 410 -9.23 7.67 7.62
C GLY A 410 -9.01 8.75 8.67
N MET A 411 -9.77 8.73 9.77
CA MET A 411 -9.63 9.68 10.87
C MET A 411 -8.46 9.35 11.82
N PHE A 412 -8.21 8.07 12.10
CA PHE A 412 -7.25 7.64 13.15
C PHE A 412 -5.83 7.36 12.62
N GLY A 413 -5.60 7.32 11.31
CA GLY A 413 -4.26 7.25 10.71
C GLY A 413 -3.42 6.03 11.11
N GLN A 414 -2.10 6.12 10.92
CA GLN A 414 -1.11 5.02 10.90
C GLN A 414 -1.06 4.07 12.13
N ASN A 415 -1.83 4.30 13.18
CA ASN A 415 -1.82 3.52 14.43
C ASN A 415 -2.82 2.34 14.48
N LEU A 416 -3.80 2.24 13.56
CA LEU A 416 -4.75 1.11 13.60
C LEU A 416 -4.06 -0.25 13.39
N GLN A 417 -3.08 -0.31 12.49
CA GLN A 417 -2.42 -1.56 12.13
C GLN A 417 -1.52 -2.13 13.24
N ALA A 418 -0.89 -1.26 14.03
CA ALA A 418 -0.14 -1.67 15.23
C ALA A 418 -1.08 -2.23 16.31
N THR A 419 -2.25 -1.61 16.48
CA THR A 419 -3.25 -2.04 17.46
C THR A 419 -3.83 -3.43 17.12
N PHE A 420 -4.17 -3.68 15.84
CA PHE A 420 -4.70 -4.99 15.42
C PHE A 420 -3.68 -6.15 15.52
N GLN A 421 -2.39 -5.84 15.64
CA GLN A 421 -1.34 -6.83 15.82
C GLN A 421 -1.03 -7.15 17.30
N ASN A 422 -1.79 -6.56 18.24
CA ASN A 422 -1.63 -6.88 19.65
C ASN A 422 -1.87 -8.39 19.90
N PRO A 423 -0.98 -9.08 20.65
CA PRO A 423 -1.10 -10.50 20.91
C PRO A 423 -2.45 -10.95 21.46
N TRP A 424 -3.09 -10.12 22.29
CA TRP A 424 -4.41 -10.41 22.83
C TRP A 424 -5.52 -10.43 21.77
N ILE A 425 -5.45 -9.52 20.78
CA ILE A 425 -6.44 -9.41 19.71
C ILE A 425 -6.30 -10.59 18.74
N ILE A 426 -5.07 -10.90 18.32
CA ILE A 426 -4.78 -12.06 17.46
C ILE A 426 -5.20 -13.36 18.16
N GLY A 427 -4.89 -13.52 19.46
CA GLY A 427 -5.28 -14.67 20.25
C GLY A 427 -6.81 -14.84 20.32
N SER A 428 -7.53 -13.75 20.58
CA SER A 428 -9.00 -13.74 20.64
C SER A 428 -9.64 -14.16 19.30
N PHE A 429 -9.18 -13.58 18.18
CA PHE A 429 -9.73 -13.92 16.86
C PHE A 429 -9.37 -15.34 16.42
N SER A 430 -8.16 -15.81 16.73
CA SER A 430 -7.78 -17.21 16.44
C SER A 430 -8.64 -18.19 17.23
N PHE A 431 -8.94 -17.87 18.50
CA PHE A 431 -9.85 -18.65 19.33
C PHE A 431 -11.27 -18.70 18.75
N ILE A 432 -11.78 -17.57 18.25
CA ILE A 432 -13.08 -17.51 17.56
C ILE A 432 -13.08 -18.39 16.30
N PHE A 433 -12.01 -18.38 15.50
CA PHE A 433 -11.92 -19.25 14.31
C PHE A 433 -11.86 -20.73 14.67
N ILE A 434 -11.13 -21.11 15.72
CA ILE A 434 -11.09 -22.50 16.23
C ILE A 434 -12.49 -22.93 16.68
N LEU A 435 -13.21 -22.07 17.42
CA LEU A 435 -14.59 -22.33 17.80
C LEU A 435 -15.50 -22.54 16.58
N LEU A 436 -15.45 -21.61 15.60
CA LEU A 436 -16.25 -21.73 14.39
C LEU A 436 -15.93 -23.01 13.59
N ALA A 437 -14.66 -23.39 13.51
CA ALA A 437 -14.24 -24.63 12.86
C ALA A 437 -14.79 -25.87 13.59
N LEU A 438 -14.73 -25.90 14.92
CA LEU A 438 -15.30 -26.97 15.74
C LEU A 438 -16.83 -27.09 15.57
N SER A 439 -17.53 -25.97 15.37
CA SER A 439 -18.95 -25.95 15.01
C SER A 439 -19.20 -26.55 13.62
N MET A 440 -18.33 -26.26 12.64
CA MET A 440 -18.41 -26.86 11.29
C MET A 440 -18.12 -28.37 11.28
N PHE A 441 -17.29 -28.88 12.19
CA PHE A 441 -17.10 -30.32 12.36
C PHE A 441 -18.27 -31.04 13.06
N GLY A 442 -19.26 -30.28 13.55
CA GLY A 442 -20.43 -30.84 14.22
C GLY A 442 -20.16 -31.33 15.65
N PHE A 443 -19.01 -30.98 16.25
CA PHE A 443 -18.71 -31.32 17.66
C PHE A 443 -19.69 -30.65 18.62
N TYR A 444 -20.14 -29.44 18.27
CA TYR A 444 -21.23 -28.75 18.94
C TYR A 444 -22.00 -27.94 17.88
N GLU A 445 -23.31 -28.07 17.82
CA GLU A 445 -24.12 -27.01 17.20
C GLU A 445 -24.19 -25.86 18.19
N LEU A 446 -23.97 -24.61 17.76
CA LEU A 446 -24.35 -23.43 18.56
C LEU A 446 -25.89 -23.37 18.65
N GLN A 447 -26.48 -24.31 19.40
CA GLN A 447 -27.87 -24.23 19.80
C GLN A 447 -27.92 -23.30 21.01
N LEU A 448 -28.57 -22.15 20.82
CA LEU A 448 -28.90 -21.23 21.90
C LEU A 448 -29.51 -22.03 23.07
N PRO A 449 -29.11 -21.77 24.34
CA PRO A 449 -29.65 -22.50 25.49
C PRO A 449 -31.18 -22.54 25.42
N ALA A 450 -31.82 -23.68 25.66
CA ALA A 450 -33.26 -23.87 25.43
C ALA A 450 -34.15 -22.79 26.08
N ARG A 451 -33.67 -22.13 27.15
CA ARG A 451 -34.33 -20.99 27.80
C ARG A 451 -34.23 -19.69 27.00
N LEU A 452 -33.10 -19.42 26.37
CA LEU A 452 -32.89 -18.28 25.49
C LEU A 452 -33.53 -18.52 24.12
N GLN A 453 -33.40 -19.75 23.61
CA GLN A 453 -34.05 -20.19 22.39
C GLN A 453 -35.57 -20.05 22.55
N SER A 454 -36.22 -20.66 23.55
CA SER A 454 -37.67 -20.50 23.76
C SER A 454 -38.13 -19.04 23.94
N LYS A 455 -37.32 -18.17 24.58
CA LYS A 455 -37.63 -16.73 24.71
C LYS A 455 -37.52 -16.00 23.37
N ILE A 456 -36.46 -16.26 22.61
CA ILE A 456 -36.23 -15.73 21.26
C ILE A 456 -37.26 -16.29 20.28
N THR A 457 -37.59 -17.58 20.33
CA THR A 457 -38.62 -18.21 19.50
C THR A 457 -40.01 -17.71 19.87
N ARG A 458 -40.27 -17.30 21.11
CA ARG A 458 -41.54 -16.68 21.52
C ARG A 458 -41.65 -15.22 21.05
N LEU A 459 -40.56 -14.45 21.10
CA LEU A 459 -40.44 -13.14 20.44
C LEU A 459 -40.47 -13.26 18.89
N SER A 460 -39.88 -14.32 18.34
CA SER A 460 -39.81 -14.62 16.90
C SER A 460 -41.07 -15.33 16.39
N ASN A 461 -41.93 -15.87 17.24
CA ASN A 461 -43.29 -16.29 16.84
C ASN A 461 -44.23 -15.08 16.78
N GLN A 462 -43.93 -14.02 17.53
CA GLN A 462 -44.63 -12.73 17.40
C GLN A 462 -44.07 -11.91 16.22
N GLN A 463 -42.78 -12.04 15.89
CA GLN A 463 -42.17 -11.49 14.68
C GLN A 463 -41.94 -12.58 13.63
N LYS A 464 -42.88 -12.72 12.67
CA LYS A 464 -42.78 -13.61 11.49
C LYS A 464 -41.32 -13.85 11.06
N GLY A 465 -40.79 -15.06 11.31
CA GLY A 465 -39.42 -15.43 10.95
C GLY A 465 -39.10 -15.06 9.50
N GLY A 466 -37.96 -14.39 9.30
CA GLY A 466 -37.59 -13.81 8.01
C GLY A 466 -37.89 -12.32 7.85
N THR A 467 -37.65 -11.53 8.90
CA THR A 467 -37.64 -10.06 8.81
C THR A 467 -36.30 -9.57 8.27
N LEU A 468 -36.34 -8.50 7.46
CA LEU A 468 -35.13 -7.82 6.97
C LEU A 468 -34.18 -7.45 8.12
N THR A 469 -34.72 -7.19 9.32
CA THR A 469 -33.98 -6.86 10.53
C THR A 469 -33.08 -7.99 11.01
N GLY A 470 -33.54 -9.26 11.00
CA GLY A 470 -32.69 -10.39 11.41
C GLY A 470 -31.53 -10.63 10.45
N VAL A 471 -31.76 -10.41 9.15
CA VAL A 471 -30.74 -10.53 8.11
C VAL A 471 -29.72 -9.39 8.18
N ALA A 472 -30.16 -8.16 8.48
CA ALA A 472 -29.28 -7.02 8.70
C ALA A 472 -28.35 -7.21 9.92
N VAL A 473 -28.89 -7.69 11.04
CA VAL A 473 -28.09 -7.99 12.25
C VAL A 473 -27.04 -9.05 11.96
N MET A 474 -27.41 -10.14 11.28
CA MET A 474 -26.44 -11.15 10.87
C MET A 474 -25.38 -10.60 9.91
N GLY A 475 -25.74 -9.69 9.00
CA GLY A 475 -24.79 -8.98 8.13
C GLY A 475 -23.76 -8.16 8.90
N PHE A 476 -24.19 -7.41 9.92
CA PHE A 476 -23.30 -6.65 10.81
C PHE A 476 -22.34 -7.56 11.59
N LEU A 477 -22.87 -8.61 12.23
CA LEU A 477 -22.05 -9.59 12.97
C LEU A 477 -21.02 -10.27 12.06
N SER A 478 -21.41 -10.56 10.83
CA SER A 478 -20.53 -11.19 9.84
C SER A 478 -19.38 -10.27 9.41
N ALA A 479 -19.62 -8.97 9.30
CA ALA A 479 -18.57 -7.98 9.03
C ALA A 479 -17.46 -8.02 10.09
N LEU A 480 -17.85 -8.14 11.38
CA LEU A 480 -16.89 -8.25 12.49
C LEU A 480 -16.08 -9.55 12.44
N ILE A 481 -16.72 -10.66 12.08
CA ILE A 481 -16.07 -11.98 12.04
C ILE A 481 -15.13 -12.09 10.82
N VAL A 482 -15.46 -11.43 9.70
CA VAL A 482 -14.67 -11.43 8.46
C VAL A 482 -13.56 -10.36 8.49
N GLY A 483 -13.58 -9.41 9.44
CA GLY A 483 -12.53 -8.40 9.60
C GLY A 483 -11.09 -8.96 9.69
N PRO A 484 -10.80 -9.97 10.54
CA PRO A 484 -9.45 -10.48 10.74
C PRO A 484 -8.82 -11.14 9.51
N CYS A 485 -9.62 -11.81 8.69
CA CYS A 485 -9.14 -12.46 7.48
C CYS A 485 -9.02 -11.52 6.28
N MET A 486 -9.62 -10.33 6.35
CA MET A 486 -9.44 -9.24 5.40
C MET A 486 -8.33 -8.26 5.83
N ALA A 487 -7.64 -8.52 6.93
CA ALA A 487 -6.63 -7.62 7.48
C ALA A 487 -5.47 -7.29 6.51
N PRO A 488 -4.91 -8.23 5.71
CA PRO A 488 -3.81 -7.89 4.80
C PRO A 488 -4.22 -6.98 3.62
N PRO A 489 -5.33 -7.23 2.89
CA PRO A 489 -5.82 -6.27 1.89
C PRO A 489 -6.26 -4.94 2.51
N LEU A 490 -6.91 -4.99 3.69
CA LEU A 490 -7.29 -3.78 4.40
C LEU A 490 -6.06 -2.99 4.84
N ALA A 491 -4.96 -3.61 5.27
CA ALA A 491 -3.73 -2.92 5.62
C ALA A 491 -3.20 -2.04 4.47
N GLY A 492 -3.09 -2.58 3.25
CA GLY A 492 -2.68 -1.80 2.08
C GLY A 492 -3.64 -0.63 1.78
N ALA A 493 -4.95 -0.88 1.90
CA ALA A 493 -5.96 0.17 1.77
C ALA A 493 -5.85 1.25 2.85
N LEU A 494 -5.68 0.84 4.11
CA LEU A 494 -5.58 1.70 5.29
C LEU A 494 -4.32 2.57 5.24
N ILE A 495 -3.20 2.04 4.72
CA ILE A 495 -1.98 2.80 4.49
C ILE A 495 -2.23 3.90 3.46
N TYR A 496 -2.87 3.58 2.34
CA TYR A 496 -3.22 4.56 1.32
C TYR A 496 -4.20 5.63 1.84
N ILE A 497 -5.30 5.20 2.48
CA ILE A 497 -6.31 6.09 3.06
C ILE A 497 -5.69 6.97 4.16
N GLY A 498 -4.85 6.39 5.01
CA GLY A 498 -4.14 7.08 6.08
C GLY A 498 -3.12 8.11 5.59
N GLN A 499 -2.54 7.93 4.41
CA GLN A 499 -1.71 8.94 3.76
C GLN A 499 -2.53 10.11 3.18
N THR A 500 -3.75 9.83 2.70
CA THR A 500 -4.64 10.87 2.16
C THR A 500 -5.37 11.66 3.23
N GLY A 501 -5.56 11.11 4.43
CA GLY A 501 -6.29 11.76 5.54
C GLY A 501 -7.79 12.01 5.27
N ASP A 502 -8.32 11.49 4.16
CA ASP A 502 -9.70 11.70 3.74
C ASP A 502 -10.60 10.56 4.24
N ALA A 503 -11.37 10.86 5.27
CA ALA A 503 -12.34 9.93 5.86
C ALA A 503 -13.47 9.54 4.89
N PHE A 504 -13.85 10.43 3.97
CA PHE A 504 -14.88 10.17 2.97
C PHE A 504 -14.37 9.20 1.91
N LEU A 505 -13.13 9.39 1.43
CA LEU A 505 -12.46 8.47 0.52
C LEU A 505 -12.32 7.08 1.15
N GLY A 506 -11.92 7.00 2.41
CA GLY A 506 -11.82 5.74 3.15
C GLY A 506 -13.17 5.01 3.29
N GLY A 507 -14.24 5.76 3.60
CA GLY A 507 -15.59 5.21 3.69
C GLY A 507 -16.10 4.66 2.37
N ILE A 508 -15.93 5.39 1.27
CA ILE A 508 -16.38 4.97 -0.08
C ILE A 508 -15.55 3.81 -0.62
N ALA A 509 -14.23 3.80 -0.39
CA ALA A 509 -13.36 2.72 -0.84
C ALA A 509 -13.74 1.37 -0.19
N LEU A 510 -13.95 1.35 1.14
CA LEU A 510 -14.38 0.14 1.84
C LEU A 510 -15.83 -0.23 1.55
N PHE A 511 -16.71 0.74 1.27
CA PHE A 511 -18.05 0.47 0.76
C PHE A 511 -18.00 -0.29 -0.58
N ALA A 512 -17.20 0.21 -1.53
CA ALA A 512 -17.04 -0.38 -2.86
C ALA A 512 -16.46 -1.80 -2.78
N MET A 513 -15.46 -2.01 -1.93
CA MET A 513 -14.90 -3.33 -1.66
C MET A 513 -15.93 -4.31 -1.08
N SER A 514 -16.72 -3.88 -0.09
CA SER A 514 -17.78 -4.72 0.50
C SER A 514 -18.87 -5.08 -0.52
N MET A 515 -19.24 -4.13 -1.38
CA MET A 515 -20.18 -4.37 -2.50
C MET A 515 -19.60 -5.36 -3.52
N GLY A 516 -18.31 -5.28 -3.82
CA GLY A 516 -17.60 -6.24 -4.69
C GLY A 516 -17.64 -7.66 -4.14
N MET A 517 -17.38 -7.82 -2.84
CA MET A 517 -17.43 -9.12 -2.16
C MET A 517 -18.86 -9.67 -2.02
N GLY A 518 -19.84 -8.77 -1.84
CA GLY A 518 -21.26 -9.09 -1.72
C GLY A 518 -21.93 -9.48 -3.04
N LEU A 519 -21.36 -9.08 -4.19
CA LEU A 519 -21.94 -9.38 -5.51
C LEU A 519 -22.06 -10.90 -5.77
N PRO A 520 -21.01 -11.73 -5.58
CA PRO A 520 -21.14 -13.19 -5.65
C PRO A 520 -22.18 -13.76 -4.69
N LEU A 521 -22.27 -13.24 -3.46
CA LEU A 521 -23.26 -13.67 -2.47
C LEU A 521 -24.70 -13.37 -2.92
N ILE A 522 -24.93 -12.21 -3.55
CA ILE A 522 -26.25 -11.84 -4.09
C ILE A 522 -26.62 -12.76 -5.26
N ILE A 523 -25.67 -13.04 -6.17
CA ILE A 523 -25.89 -13.94 -7.32
C ILE A 523 -26.23 -15.36 -6.84
N ILE A 524 -25.46 -15.88 -5.89
CA ILE A 524 -25.65 -17.22 -5.34
C ILE A 524 -26.92 -17.26 -4.48
N GLY A 525 -27.17 -16.26 -3.66
CA GLY A 525 -28.37 -16.13 -2.83
C GLY A 525 -29.65 -16.05 -3.63
N THR A 526 -29.66 -15.33 -4.76
CA THR A 526 -30.81 -15.30 -5.69
C THR A 526 -30.99 -16.60 -6.46
N SER A 527 -29.89 -17.27 -6.83
CA SER A 527 -29.92 -18.53 -7.58
C SER A 527 -30.17 -19.76 -6.69
N SER A 528 -29.98 -19.62 -5.37
CA SER A 528 -30.08 -20.70 -4.37
C SER A 528 -31.44 -21.41 -4.37
N ALA A 529 -32.53 -20.67 -4.62
CA ALA A 529 -33.89 -21.22 -4.65
C ALA A 529 -34.16 -22.17 -5.84
N LYS A 530 -33.37 -22.09 -6.92
CA LYS A 530 -33.61 -22.85 -8.16
C LYS A 530 -32.50 -23.85 -8.50
N LEU A 531 -31.27 -23.62 -8.03
CA LEU A 531 -30.09 -24.37 -8.48
C LEU A 531 -29.46 -25.27 -7.39
N MET A 532 -29.69 -25.00 -6.09
CA MET A 532 -29.01 -25.76 -5.04
C MET A 532 -29.75 -27.03 -4.64
N PRO A 533 -29.07 -28.20 -4.62
CA PRO A 533 -29.64 -29.42 -4.04
C PRO A 533 -29.91 -29.20 -2.54
N LYS A 534 -30.94 -29.86 -2.01
CA LYS A 534 -31.25 -29.82 -0.57
C LYS A 534 -30.00 -30.12 0.25
N ALA A 535 -29.79 -29.38 1.34
CA ALA A 535 -28.71 -29.66 2.29
C ALA A 535 -28.78 -31.14 2.68
N GLY A 536 -27.67 -31.86 2.46
CA GLY A 536 -27.57 -33.31 2.65
C GLY A 536 -26.11 -33.72 2.84
N ALA A 537 -25.79 -35.00 2.67
CA ALA A 537 -24.46 -35.56 3.00
C ALA A 537 -23.26 -34.91 2.27
N TRP A 538 -23.48 -34.19 1.16
CA TRP A 538 -22.43 -33.42 0.49
C TRP A 538 -22.05 -32.17 1.28
N MET A 539 -23.01 -31.51 1.95
CA MET A 539 -22.77 -30.30 2.75
C MET A 539 -21.83 -30.59 3.93
N GLU A 540 -21.94 -31.76 4.56
CA GLU A 540 -21.06 -32.16 5.66
C GLU A 540 -19.60 -32.28 5.23
N LYS A 541 -19.33 -32.79 4.01
CA LYS A 541 -17.98 -32.84 3.45
C LYS A 541 -17.41 -31.46 3.16
N VAL A 542 -18.26 -30.54 2.69
CA VAL A 542 -17.89 -29.15 2.42
C VAL A 542 -17.60 -28.41 3.72
N LYS A 543 -18.44 -28.57 4.75
CA LYS A 543 -18.21 -28.02 6.11
C LYS A 543 -16.90 -28.52 6.70
N ALA A 544 -16.63 -29.82 6.61
CA ALA A 544 -15.38 -30.39 7.11
C ALA A 544 -14.15 -29.80 6.40
N PHE A 545 -14.20 -29.66 5.06
CA PHE A 545 -13.11 -29.04 4.29
C PHE A 545 -12.85 -27.59 4.72
N PHE A 546 -13.90 -26.75 4.79
CA PHE A 546 -13.76 -25.36 5.23
C PHE A 546 -13.41 -25.24 6.73
N GLY A 547 -13.83 -26.19 7.56
CA GLY A 547 -13.43 -26.28 8.97
C GLY A 547 -11.92 -26.49 9.12
N VAL A 548 -11.33 -27.42 8.36
CA VAL A 548 -9.87 -27.62 8.36
C VAL A 548 -9.15 -26.37 7.88
N MET A 549 -9.66 -25.73 6.82
CA MET A 549 -9.09 -24.49 6.28
C MET A 549 -9.15 -23.33 7.30
N LEU A 550 -10.24 -23.20 8.05
CA LEU A 550 -10.37 -22.21 9.14
C LEU A 550 -9.37 -22.45 10.27
N ILE A 551 -9.12 -23.70 10.66
CA ILE A 551 -8.05 -24.00 11.63
C ILE A 551 -6.68 -23.65 11.05
N GLY A 552 -6.44 -23.92 9.75
CA GLY A 552 -5.19 -23.54 9.08
C GLY A 552 -4.94 -22.02 9.14
N VAL A 553 -5.97 -21.22 8.85
CA VAL A 553 -5.90 -19.75 8.99
C VAL A 553 -5.68 -19.33 10.45
N ALA A 554 -6.33 -19.98 11.40
CA ALA A 554 -6.13 -19.70 12.83
C ALA A 554 -4.69 -19.98 13.26
N ILE A 555 -4.10 -21.12 12.86
CA ILE A 555 -2.70 -21.47 13.13
C ILE A 555 -1.76 -20.45 12.47
N TRP A 556 -2.02 -20.08 11.21
CA TRP A 556 -1.24 -19.06 10.50
C TRP A 556 -1.27 -17.69 11.19
N MET A 557 -2.41 -17.32 11.79
CA MET A 557 -2.50 -16.09 12.58
C MET A 557 -1.75 -16.21 13.93
N LEU A 558 -1.82 -17.38 14.57
CA LEU A 558 -1.13 -17.70 15.82
C LEU A 558 0.40 -17.76 15.68
N GLU A 559 0.90 -18.12 14.49
CA GLU A 559 2.32 -18.15 14.13
C GLU A 559 3.03 -16.80 14.35
N ARG A 560 2.28 -15.68 14.33
CA ARG A 560 2.84 -14.35 14.60
C ARG A 560 3.28 -14.16 16.06
N ILE A 561 2.74 -14.92 16.99
CA ILE A 561 2.99 -14.80 18.44
C ILE A 561 3.65 -16.04 19.02
N LEU A 562 3.41 -17.21 18.42
CA LEU A 562 3.95 -18.47 18.92
C LEU A 562 5.37 -18.74 18.41
N PRO A 563 6.22 -19.34 19.26
CA PRO A 563 7.53 -19.82 18.83
C PRO A 563 7.37 -20.93 17.79
N VAL A 564 8.33 -21.01 16.87
CA VAL A 564 8.29 -21.84 15.66
C VAL A 564 8.01 -23.31 15.97
N GLU A 565 8.53 -23.80 17.11
CA GLU A 565 8.37 -25.18 17.55
C GLU A 565 6.89 -25.53 17.79
N ILE A 566 6.15 -24.62 18.45
CA ILE A 566 4.73 -24.81 18.73
C ILE A 566 3.91 -24.71 17.44
N THR A 567 4.28 -23.80 16.54
CA THR A 567 3.62 -23.64 15.25
C THR A 567 3.76 -24.90 14.39
N MET A 568 4.95 -25.50 14.32
CA MET A 568 5.17 -26.75 13.58
C MET A 568 4.36 -27.92 14.16
N ILE A 569 4.25 -28.01 15.49
CA ILE A 569 3.40 -29.03 16.15
C ILE A 569 1.93 -28.84 15.77
N ASN A 570 1.42 -27.61 15.78
CA ASN A 570 0.02 -27.34 15.41
C ASN A 570 -0.28 -27.71 13.95
N TRP A 571 0.63 -27.39 13.01
CA TRP A 571 0.50 -27.81 11.62
C TRP A 571 0.55 -29.33 11.47
N ALA A 572 1.45 -30.02 12.17
CA ALA A 572 1.52 -31.48 12.15
C ALA A 572 0.23 -32.12 12.69
N ILE A 573 -0.29 -31.61 13.82
CA ILE A 573 -1.57 -32.06 14.40
C ILE A 573 -2.71 -31.85 13.39
N LEU A 574 -2.80 -30.69 12.74
CA LEU A 574 -3.83 -30.41 11.74
C LEU A 574 -3.79 -31.43 10.60
N PHE A 575 -2.62 -31.69 10.02
CA PHE A 575 -2.49 -32.64 8.91
C PHE A 575 -2.80 -34.08 9.33
N ILE A 576 -2.35 -34.50 10.51
CA ILE A 576 -2.63 -35.85 11.06
C ILE A 576 -4.12 -36.02 11.35
N VAL A 577 -4.77 -35.06 12.02
CA VAL A 577 -6.20 -35.11 12.33
C VAL A 577 -7.03 -35.10 11.05
N THR A 578 -6.65 -34.29 10.07
CA THR A 578 -7.32 -34.25 8.75
C THR A 578 -7.20 -35.59 8.03
N ALA A 579 -6.02 -36.23 8.07
CA ALA A 579 -5.80 -37.54 7.49
C ALA A 579 -6.67 -38.64 8.14
N VAL A 580 -6.77 -38.63 9.47
CA VAL A 580 -7.65 -39.54 10.21
C VAL A 580 -9.11 -39.31 9.82
N TYR A 581 -9.56 -38.05 9.72
CA TYR A 581 -10.92 -37.70 9.34
C TYR A 581 -11.28 -38.09 7.89
N MET A 582 -10.29 -38.12 6.98
CA MET A 582 -10.46 -38.64 5.62
C MET A 582 -10.51 -40.17 5.53
N GLY A 583 -10.37 -40.89 6.65
CA GLY A 583 -10.43 -42.35 6.72
C GLY A 583 -9.12 -43.03 6.29
N ALA A 584 -7.97 -42.41 6.53
CA ALA A 584 -6.65 -42.98 6.21
C ALA A 584 -6.46 -44.41 6.77
N PHE A 585 -7.04 -44.69 7.95
CA PHE A 585 -6.96 -45.98 8.64
C PHE A 585 -8.21 -46.86 8.48
N ASP A 586 -9.26 -46.37 7.81
CA ASP A 586 -10.51 -47.14 7.65
C ASP A 586 -10.35 -48.26 6.62
N SER A 587 -10.96 -49.42 6.91
CA SER A 587 -10.96 -50.56 6.00
C SER A 587 -11.78 -50.28 4.73
N THR A 588 -11.26 -50.70 3.57
CA THR A 588 -11.83 -50.37 2.25
C THR A 588 -12.94 -51.31 1.79
N HIS A 589 -13.57 -52.06 2.70
CA HIS A 589 -14.66 -52.96 2.35
C HIS A 589 -15.88 -52.14 1.84
N GLU A 590 -16.13 -52.28 0.53
CA GLU A 590 -17.30 -51.77 -0.22
C GLU A 590 -17.55 -50.25 -0.25
N LYS A 591 -16.58 -49.45 -0.73
CA LYS A 591 -16.83 -48.00 -1.00
C LYS A 591 -16.36 -47.52 -2.38
N THR A 592 -17.12 -46.56 -2.92
CA THR A 592 -16.98 -45.84 -4.19
C THR A 592 -15.53 -45.38 -4.47
N GLY A 593 -15.08 -45.33 -5.73
CA GLY A 593 -13.70 -44.95 -6.10
C GLY A 593 -13.19 -43.61 -5.51
N TRP A 594 -14.09 -42.65 -5.27
CA TRP A 594 -13.79 -41.38 -4.57
C TRP A 594 -13.30 -41.56 -3.13
N PHE A 595 -13.75 -42.60 -2.44
CA PHE A 595 -13.29 -42.91 -1.08
C PHE A 595 -11.84 -43.43 -1.09
N LYS A 596 -11.46 -44.21 -2.11
CA LYS A 596 -10.09 -44.71 -2.28
C LYS A 596 -9.10 -43.58 -2.56
N LEU A 597 -9.51 -42.58 -3.37
CA LEU A 597 -8.70 -41.40 -3.66
C LEU A 597 -8.55 -40.50 -2.41
N ALA A 598 -9.64 -40.26 -1.68
CA ALA A 598 -9.61 -39.54 -0.41
C ALA A 598 -8.71 -40.23 0.63
N LYS A 599 -8.74 -41.56 0.71
CA LYS A 599 -7.84 -42.34 1.57
C LYS A 599 -6.36 -42.19 1.15
N GLY A 600 -6.07 -42.24 -0.15
CA GLY A 600 -4.71 -42.02 -0.67
C GLY A 600 -4.18 -40.64 -0.30
N LEU A 601 -5.01 -39.59 -0.47
CA LEU A 601 -4.65 -38.23 -0.07
C LEU A 601 -4.46 -38.12 1.45
N GLY A 602 -5.33 -38.76 2.25
CA GLY A 602 -5.19 -38.83 3.71
C GLY A 602 -3.88 -39.47 4.16
N ILE A 603 -3.44 -40.56 3.52
CA ILE A 603 -2.15 -41.19 3.83
C ILE A 603 -0.98 -40.27 3.51
N VAL A 604 -1.03 -39.54 2.38
CA VAL A 604 0.00 -38.54 2.03
C VAL A 604 0.06 -37.42 3.06
N LEU A 605 -1.10 -36.87 3.46
CA LEU A 605 -1.20 -35.85 4.52
C LEU A 605 -0.65 -36.36 5.87
N PHE A 606 -0.93 -37.62 6.22
CA PHE A 606 -0.40 -38.24 7.43
C PHE A 606 1.12 -38.37 7.41
N LEU A 607 1.67 -38.87 6.31
CA LEU A 607 3.12 -38.96 6.12
C LEU A 607 3.78 -37.59 6.17
N TYR A 608 3.17 -36.57 5.57
CA TYR A 608 3.66 -35.20 5.64
C TYR A 608 3.65 -34.64 7.08
N GLY A 609 2.57 -34.87 7.84
CA GLY A 609 2.50 -34.50 9.26
C GLY A 609 3.58 -35.19 10.11
N LEU A 610 3.87 -36.47 9.85
CA LEU A 610 4.96 -37.20 10.50
C LEU A 610 6.34 -36.64 10.11
N ILE A 611 6.55 -36.31 8.84
CA ILE A 611 7.79 -35.71 8.35
C ILE A 611 8.04 -34.37 9.05
N ILE A 612 7.01 -33.54 9.27
CA ILE A 612 7.13 -32.29 10.03
C ILE A 612 7.58 -32.57 11.47
N LEU A 613 7.00 -33.57 12.15
CA LEU A 613 7.41 -33.96 13.50
C LEU A 613 8.87 -34.46 13.55
N ILE A 614 9.27 -35.29 12.59
CA ILE A 614 10.65 -35.80 12.48
C ILE A 614 11.63 -34.65 12.20
N GLY A 615 11.26 -33.71 11.31
CA GLY A 615 12.04 -32.50 11.03
C GLY A 615 12.21 -31.62 12.25
N LEU A 616 11.14 -31.42 13.04
CA LEU A 616 11.19 -30.68 14.30
C LEU A 616 12.10 -31.36 15.32
N MET A 617 12.03 -32.69 15.47
CA MET A 617 12.95 -33.45 16.32
C MET A 617 14.40 -33.36 15.83
N GLY A 618 14.61 -33.18 14.52
CA GLY A 618 15.91 -32.90 13.91
C GLY A 618 16.35 -31.43 13.98
N GLY A 619 15.61 -30.56 14.68
CA GLY A 619 15.93 -29.13 14.84
C GLY A 619 15.59 -28.25 13.63
N SER A 620 14.83 -28.75 12.66
CA SER A 620 14.33 -27.93 11.56
C SER A 620 13.33 -26.89 12.06
N LYS A 621 13.41 -25.67 11.51
CA LYS A 621 12.53 -24.54 11.83
C LYS A 621 11.62 -24.16 10.65
N ASP A 622 11.60 -24.96 9.58
CA ASP A 622 10.88 -24.65 8.36
C ASP A 622 9.81 -25.71 8.07
N VAL A 623 8.53 -25.30 7.99
CA VAL A 623 7.38 -26.16 7.72
C VAL A 623 7.45 -26.79 6.32
N TYR A 624 7.99 -26.06 5.34
CA TYR A 624 8.07 -26.49 3.94
C TYR A 624 9.31 -27.35 3.62
N GLN A 625 10.37 -27.27 4.42
CA GLN A 625 11.59 -28.07 4.26
C GLN A 625 12.01 -28.77 5.56
N PRO A 626 11.13 -29.60 6.15
CA PRO A 626 11.37 -30.23 7.45
C PRO A 626 12.61 -31.15 7.46
N LEU A 627 13.00 -31.71 6.30
CA LEU A 627 14.12 -32.65 6.16
C LEU A 627 15.48 -32.00 5.82
N LYS A 628 15.55 -30.69 5.61
CA LYS A 628 16.81 -30.00 5.20
C LYS A 628 17.94 -30.20 6.23
N THR A 629 17.58 -30.29 7.51
CA THR A 629 18.52 -30.58 8.61
C THR A 629 19.22 -31.95 8.48
N PHE A 630 18.60 -32.91 7.77
CA PHE A 630 19.15 -34.25 7.56
C PHE A 630 19.90 -34.39 6.22
N GLN A 631 19.84 -33.40 5.33
CA GLN A 631 20.52 -33.43 4.03
C GLN A 631 22.01 -33.02 4.09
N GLY A 632 22.55 -32.77 5.29
CA GLY A 632 23.95 -32.37 5.49
C GLY A 632 24.65 -33.15 6.60
N SER A 633 25.12 -34.37 6.30
CA SER A 633 26.13 -35.05 7.13
C SER A 633 27.07 -35.90 6.28
N ALA A 634 28.10 -35.21 5.77
CA ALA A 634 29.43 -35.80 5.57
C ALA A 634 30.56 -34.74 5.69
N ASN A 635 30.30 -33.43 5.62
CA ASN A 635 31.33 -32.37 5.76
C ASN A 635 30.84 -31.11 6.50
N ALA A 636 29.97 -31.24 7.51
CA ALA A 636 29.43 -30.09 8.24
C ALA A 636 30.20 -29.75 9.55
N ALA A 637 31.52 -29.94 9.57
CA ALA A 637 32.36 -29.45 10.68
C ALA A 637 32.82 -27.99 10.50
N GLN A 638 32.62 -27.38 9.32
CA GLN A 638 33.05 -26.01 9.03
C GLN A 638 32.15 -25.34 7.99
N ALA A 639 30.85 -25.25 8.28
CA ALA A 639 29.98 -24.25 7.66
C ALA A 639 29.11 -23.66 8.76
N GLN A 640 29.78 -23.03 9.73
CA GLN A 640 29.13 -22.08 10.61
C GLN A 640 28.59 -21.00 9.67
N SER A 641 27.27 -21.00 9.41
CA SER A 641 26.60 -19.86 8.80
C SER A 641 26.95 -18.65 9.67
N THR A 642 27.89 -17.82 9.24
CA THR A 642 28.33 -16.64 9.97
C THR A 642 27.16 -15.67 10.00
N LYS A 643 26.32 -15.79 11.03
CA LYS A 643 25.18 -14.90 11.22
C LYS A 643 25.71 -13.47 11.26
N LEU A 644 25.23 -12.62 10.35
CA LEU A 644 25.58 -11.20 10.33
C LEU A 644 25.33 -10.59 11.70
N ASN A 645 26.34 -9.94 12.27
CA ASN A 645 26.28 -9.40 13.62
C ASN A 645 25.72 -7.98 13.56
N PHE A 646 24.41 -7.85 13.73
CA PHE A 646 23.73 -6.56 13.79
C PHE A 646 23.87 -5.92 15.18
N LYS A 647 24.35 -4.69 15.23
CA LYS A 647 24.33 -3.88 16.45
C LYS A 647 23.00 -3.14 16.56
N ILE A 648 22.29 -3.34 17.67
CA ILE A 648 21.00 -2.70 17.90
C ILE A 648 21.21 -1.22 18.28
N ILE A 649 20.47 -0.32 17.63
CA ILE A 649 20.37 1.09 17.97
C ILE A 649 18.92 1.47 18.25
N LYS A 650 18.70 2.53 19.02
CA LYS A 650 17.34 2.98 19.36
C LYS A 650 17.08 4.46 19.02
N SER A 651 18.09 5.31 19.15
CA SER A 651 17.93 6.76 18.98
C SER A 651 18.79 7.33 17.86
N MET A 652 18.45 8.54 17.42
CA MET A 652 19.28 9.31 16.49
C MET A 652 20.69 9.60 17.04
N ASP A 653 20.83 9.70 18.37
CA ASP A 653 22.14 9.95 19.00
C ASP A 653 23.03 8.70 18.93
N ASP A 654 22.44 7.50 19.04
CA ASP A 654 23.15 6.24 18.83
C ASP A 654 23.63 6.11 17.37
N LEU A 655 22.78 6.49 16.41
CA LEU A 655 23.13 6.48 14.99
C LEU A 655 24.27 7.47 14.69
N LYS A 656 24.19 8.70 15.22
CA LYS A 656 25.25 9.71 15.06
C LYS A 656 26.58 9.25 15.65
N ALA A 657 26.56 8.58 16.80
CA ALA A 657 27.76 8.03 17.43
C ALA A 657 28.45 6.97 16.55
N GLU A 658 27.69 6.18 15.80
CA GLU A 658 28.25 5.22 14.85
C GLU A 658 28.70 5.88 13.54
N LEU A 659 27.95 6.85 13.02
CA LEU A 659 28.33 7.62 11.83
C LEU A 659 29.64 8.40 12.04
N ALA A 660 29.91 8.86 13.27
CA ALA A 660 31.15 9.55 13.63
C ALA A 660 32.43 8.69 13.49
N LYS A 661 32.30 7.38 13.35
CA LYS A 661 33.44 6.46 13.16
C LYS A 661 33.94 6.41 11.71
N GLY A 662 33.23 7.03 10.76
CA GLY A 662 33.66 7.17 9.37
C GLY A 662 33.68 5.86 8.57
N GLN A 663 32.87 4.87 8.96
CA GLN A 663 32.70 3.61 8.23
C GLN A 663 31.37 3.62 7.48
N PRO A 664 31.25 2.91 6.33
CA PRO A 664 29.96 2.73 5.68
C PRO A 664 29.02 1.96 6.60
N ILE A 665 27.77 2.41 6.70
CA ILE A 665 26.77 1.86 7.61
C ILE A 665 25.56 1.39 6.83
N MET A 666 25.07 0.21 7.14
CA MET A 666 23.75 -0.26 6.74
C MET A 666 22.86 -0.24 7.98
N LEU A 667 21.77 0.52 7.93
CA LEU A 667 20.77 0.60 8.99
C LEU A 667 19.51 -0.15 8.54
N ASP A 668 19.22 -1.25 9.22
CA ASP A 668 18.01 -2.07 9.02
C ASP A 668 16.93 -1.69 10.05
N PHE A 669 15.78 -1.19 9.60
CA PHE A 669 14.59 -1.00 10.43
C PHE A 669 13.85 -2.32 10.54
N TYR A 670 13.80 -2.86 11.75
CA TYR A 670 13.27 -4.19 12.05
C TYR A 670 12.14 -4.12 13.10
N ALA A 671 11.18 -5.05 13.00
CA ALA A 671 10.27 -5.35 14.10
C ALA A 671 9.88 -6.82 14.16
N ASP A 672 9.61 -7.35 15.36
CA ASP A 672 9.19 -8.75 15.54
C ASP A 672 7.83 -9.08 14.91
N TRP A 673 6.96 -8.08 14.81
CA TRP A 673 5.65 -8.18 14.17
C TRP A 673 5.72 -8.07 12.64
N CYS A 674 6.88 -7.68 12.09
CA CYS A 674 7.09 -7.52 10.66
C CYS A 674 7.50 -8.85 10.00
N ILE A 675 6.59 -9.43 9.22
CA ILE A 675 6.79 -10.72 8.53
C ILE A 675 7.88 -10.60 7.46
N SER A 676 7.83 -9.53 6.65
CA SER A 676 8.82 -9.25 5.61
C SER A 676 10.24 -9.07 6.18
N CYS A 677 10.36 -8.56 7.41
CA CYS A 677 11.64 -8.46 8.12
C CYS A 677 12.22 -9.84 8.46
N LYS A 678 11.36 -10.74 8.97
CA LYS A 678 11.75 -12.13 9.25
C LYS A 678 12.08 -12.92 7.99
N GLU A 679 11.38 -12.61 6.90
CA GLU A 679 11.65 -13.17 5.58
C GLU A 679 13.02 -12.70 5.05
N MET A 680 13.34 -11.42 5.19
CA MET A 680 14.65 -10.83 4.87
C MET A 680 15.78 -11.46 5.68
N GLU A 681 15.60 -11.68 6.98
CA GLU A 681 16.57 -12.39 7.81
C GLU A 681 16.81 -13.85 7.38
N ARG A 682 15.75 -14.53 6.93
CA ARG A 682 15.80 -15.95 6.56
C ARG A 682 16.27 -16.19 5.14
N LEU A 683 15.95 -15.30 4.20
CA LEU A 683 16.18 -15.49 2.76
C LEU A 683 17.32 -14.61 2.24
N THR A 684 17.36 -13.33 2.63
CA THR A 684 18.32 -12.35 2.09
C THR A 684 19.62 -12.32 2.90
N PHE A 685 19.55 -12.17 4.22
CA PHE A 685 20.74 -12.08 5.08
C PHE A 685 21.43 -13.43 5.32
N SER A 686 20.77 -14.53 4.96
CA SER A 686 21.36 -15.88 4.96
C SER A 686 22.10 -16.21 3.66
N ASP A 687 21.92 -15.42 2.60
CA ASP A 687 22.58 -15.64 1.31
C ASP A 687 24.10 -15.32 1.40
N PRO A 688 24.98 -16.26 1.01
CA PRO A 688 26.42 -16.05 1.00
C PRO A 688 26.89 -14.83 0.19
N GLN A 689 26.23 -14.49 -0.91
CA GLN A 689 26.58 -13.34 -1.75
C GLN A 689 26.32 -12.02 -1.01
N VAL A 690 25.20 -11.93 -0.29
CA VAL A 690 24.85 -10.76 0.53
C VAL A 690 25.81 -10.63 1.71
N GLN A 691 26.14 -11.74 2.38
CA GLN A 691 27.11 -11.74 3.47
C GLN A 691 28.50 -11.26 3.01
N GLN A 692 28.90 -11.64 1.79
CA GLN A 692 30.18 -11.22 1.21
C GLN A 692 30.15 -9.75 0.78
N ALA A 693 29.05 -9.27 0.20
CA ALA A 693 28.88 -7.86 -0.17
C ALA A 693 28.84 -6.92 1.03
N LEU A 694 28.34 -7.39 2.18
CA LEU A 694 28.30 -6.64 3.43
C LEU A 694 29.60 -6.75 4.24
N SER A 695 30.62 -7.45 3.73
CA SER A 695 31.93 -7.52 4.40
C SER A 695 32.61 -6.14 4.39
N GLY A 696 32.80 -5.55 5.57
CA GLY A 696 33.37 -4.21 5.73
C GLY A 696 32.35 -3.07 5.93
N VAL A 697 31.05 -3.38 5.97
CA VAL A 697 29.99 -2.44 6.33
C VAL A 697 29.59 -2.65 7.80
N THR A 698 29.42 -1.57 8.56
CA THR A 698 28.87 -1.67 9.92
C THR A 698 27.36 -1.88 9.84
N LEU A 699 26.89 -3.02 10.33
CA LEU A 699 25.48 -3.39 10.31
C LEU A 699 24.79 -2.94 11.59
N LEU A 700 23.87 -1.99 11.46
CA LEU A 700 23.02 -1.50 12.53
C LEU A 700 21.59 -1.98 12.33
N LYS A 701 20.88 -2.22 13.44
CA LYS A 701 19.47 -2.59 13.44
C LYS A 701 18.70 -1.65 14.36
N ALA A 702 17.76 -0.89 13.82
CA ALA A 702 16.78 -0.15 14.61
C ALA A 702 15.60 -1.07 14.92
N ASP A 703 15.53 -1.54 16.16
CA ASP A 703 14.41 -2.38 16.62
C ASP A 703 13.24 -1.49 17.05
N VAL A 704 12.27 -1.34 16.15
CA VAL A 704 11.04 -0.54 16.35
C VAL A 704 9.85 -1.42 16.79
N THR A 705 10.11 -2.60 17.36
CA THR A 705 9.06 -3.54 17.80
C THR A 705 8.11 -2.89 18.82
N LYS A 706 8.62 -2.03 19.71
CA LYS A 706 7.83 -1.36 20.74
C LYS A 706 7.02 -0.18 20.21
N ASN A 707 7.46 0.43 19.12
CA ASN A 707 6.83 1.59 18.48
C ASN A 707 6.56 2.72 19.48
N ASP A 708 7.56 3.05 20.30
CA ASP A 708 7.47 4.16 21.26
C ASP A 708 7.75 5.52 20.61
N ASP A 709 7.59 6.62 21.35
CA ASP A 709 7.76 7.99 20.80
C ASP A 709 9.16 8.21 20.17
N ILE A 710 10.18 7.48 20.62
CA ILE A 710 11.55 7.56 20.10
C ILE A 710 11.64 6.81 18.77
N ASP A 711 11.06 5.61 18.70
CA ASP A 711 10.98 4.80 17.48
C ASP A 711 10.22 5.56 16.38
N ILE A 712 9.09 6.19 16.73
CA ILE A 712 8.28 7.00 15.82
C ILE A 712 9.06 8.23 15.34
N ALA A 713 9.75 8.94 16.24
CA ALA A 713 10.57 10.09 15.87
C ALA A 713 11.74 9.70 14.94
N LEU A 714 12.37 8.55 15.18
CA LEU A 714 13.43 8.02 14.33
C LEU A 714 12.91 7.67 12.92
N MET A 715 11.79 6.97 12.83
CA MET A 715 11.17 6.62 11.55
C MET A 715 10.70 7.86 10.77
N GLN A 716 10.05 8.82 11.46
CA GLN A 716 9.61 10.08 10.85
C GLN A 716 10.77 10.92 10.33
N HIS A 717 11.91 10.95 11.03
CA HIS A 717 13.09 11.67 10.59
C HIS A 717 13.58 11.21 9.21
N PHE A 718 13.52 9.90 8.94
CA PHE A 718 13.91 9.31 7.67
C PHE A 718 12.77 9.19 6.65
N GLY A 719 11.53 9.55 7.03
CA GLY A 719 10.34 9.40 6.20
C GLY A 719 9.92 7.94 5.99
N ILE A 720 10.20 7.07 6.96
CA ILE A 720 9.87 5.64 6.92
C ILE A 720 8.53 5.43 7.61
N VAL A 721 7.60 4.76 6.94
CA VAL A 721 6.24 4.48 7.48
C VAL A 721 6.23 3.22 8.35
N GLY A 722 7.14 2.28 8.09
CA GLY A 722 7.30 1.07 8.88
C GLY A 722 8.39 0.15 8.31
N PRO A 723 8.79 -0.87 9.07
CA PRO A 723 9.77 -1.86 8.65
C PRO A 723 9.16 -2.89 7.66
N PRO A 724 9.96 -3.57 6.82
CA PRO A 724 11.42 -3.45 6.72
C PRO A 724 11.82 -2.26 5.85
N ALA A 725 12.83 -1.53 6.29
CA ALA A 725 13.48 -0.50 5.49
C ALA A 725 14.99 -0.52 5.75
N ILE A 726 15.78 -0.56 4.69
CA ILE A 726 17.24 -0.54 4.79
C ILE A 726 17.76 0.78 4.22
N LEU A 727 18.53 1.48 5.04
CA LEU A 727 19.20 2.72 4.68
C LEU A 727 20.70 2.49 4.64
N PHE A 728 21.36 3.03 3.62
CA PHE A 728 22.81 2.97 3.48
C PHE A 728 23.41 4.35 3.68
N PHE A 729 24.47 4.43 4.47
CA PHE A 729 25.25 5.64 4.72
C PHE A 729 26.68 5.43 4.24
N ASN A 730 27.23 6.43 3.55
CA ASN A 730 28.64 6.41 3.14
C ASN A 730 29.57 6.73 4.33
N ALA A 731 30.89 6.64 4.12
CA ALA A 731 31.89 6.94 5.14
C ALA A 731 31.87 8.41 5.63
N GLN A 732 31.21 9.31 4.89
CA GLN A 732 31.00 10.72 5.23
C GLN A 732 29.72 10.95 6.05
N GLY A 733 28.98 9.87 6.38
CA GLY A 733 27.74 9.93 7.14
C GLY A 733 26.53 10.44 6.36
N GLN A 734 26.62 10.52 5.03
CA GLN A 734 25.52 10.93 4.16
C GLN A 734 24.72 9.72 3.69
N GLU A 735 23.40 9.81 3.82
CA GLU A 735 22.46 8.80 3.36
C GLU A 735 22.46 8.68 1.83
N GLN A 736 22.66 7.46 1.32
CA GLN A 736 22.54 7.12 -0.09
C GLN A 736 21.08 6.78 -0.41
N LYS A 737 20.22 7.81 -0.55
CA LYS A 737 18.78 7.63 -0.76
C LYS A 737 18.42 6.75 -1.96
N ALA A 738 19.23 6.78 -3.02
CA ALA A 738 19.02 5.95 -4.22
C ALA A 738 19.19 4.44 -3.96
N GLN A 739 19.90 4.06 -2.89
CA GLN A 739 20.13 2.66 -2.51
C GLN A 739 19.17 2.22 -1.40
N ARG A 740 18.26 3.09 -0.97
CA ARG A 740 17.28 2.79 0.08
C ARG A 740 16.34 1.68 -0.41
N VAL A 741 16.20 0.65 0.40
CA VAL A 741 15.24 -0.44 0.15
C VAL A 741 14.09 -0.28 1.14
N VAL A 742 12.85 -0.31 0.64
CA VAL A 742 11.63 -0.31 1.46
C VAL A 742 10.80 -1.51 1.04
N GLY A 743 10.54 -2.43 1.97
CA GLY A 743 9.97 -3.74 1.66
C GLY A 743 11.02 -4.86 1.58
N PHE A 744 10.56 -6.08 1.33
CA PHE A 744 11.38 -7.28 1.14
C PHE A 744 11.70 -7.50 -0.34
#